data_AF-A0A813IY12-F1
#
_entry.id   AF-A0A813IY12-F1
#
_cell.length_a   1.000
_cell.length_b   1.000
_cell.length_c   1.000
_cell.angle_alpha   90.00
_cell.angle_beta   90.00
_cell.angle_gamma   90.00
#
_symmetry.space_group_name_H-M   'P 1'
#
loop_
_entity.id
_entity.type
_entity.pdbx_description
1 polymer ?
#
loop_
_entity_poly.entity_id
_entity_poly.type
_entity_poly.pdbx_seq_one_letter_code
_entity_poly.pdbx_strand_id
1 'polypeptide(L)'
;AVGYYAVVTPDGDMYIEPLNHVHNDVADIRVLQQQGHLPPGLLEADMYRFGAAPVGAVLAQFMRDGAFLAAGHAGPPAAAAAVPPPGGPGPVAAGGIVPAVPMFWEAAENLLGLRVGDSVEPLPAGTFTVGNKGILARGGGHLFIKAVPAGHVEAPEDLRVLPVVFDNQDLRFRDFGGALAAMDTAEPEGGIMLSGPRTCMWMLKNMRDSGGNPSSHHDRWVRSSKVADSDRSVYEHEILCRILESMICTDQLNVPALQSAEILSRRIQLIKEAHQVNPSAPDYSAGDHFLGAGVRRNGAAIAPDLSKFVAEELRAEAAISKEARKAREEKGLKPRGGRGGRGGRLGKGGAAADAAGFRSEGMKRRAGRRTPSSSQMYSPREAIRELLGSSYGYSEVSTTARPFDPALVSIPSVGARAPSIMSVLDPVGVDVVADYEHSMLLSSNEYGSVLEEGIKVQPYMDVILQSSISSYQAFVHSLFTRGMLDFCEHAGGLVTPFFVTKKGGKLRLIFDCRTVNLRFKKAPKIAMGSGSSWASLEVAEGEQLWIAQSDIKDYFYSLALPAALAQFFCLPSIDASLLTEWGVPGALGGFSNYQGRCYPRLRVVPMGWSWAMWIAQRAHQFQALIGAGLNQDRLLVDGRPAPNLKDGTPIILPYCDNLNIAGTNRELVQQAKEGAVKRLREVGFLVHEEVEACLQVDSLGYTINGSTGIVAPQPLKAERLVKGFIYISRRPIMTGRQLEHVMGHCIHQMLLKCELLCIFRAFYDCISQCYDTPVVVWPSVVKEARWAATLLRLCHSNLRRPWDLLVTASDASLTGIAVTSARWELPDVVAVGAMNERWRYRGKHPSDKPRQSALGLLDPLLDVESVKPEADIQHDNYELNPNFKEVPERLLLPEDWKLRYSARMHDKENIMILEGRGVEASLRHRLRAQLSFGKRCLNLGDNLGLTLGFCKGRFTSYPLLRIARRVTALTVAGDLSPAHRWHPSERNTADAGSRKRGQSQL
;
A
#
# COMPACT_ATOMS: atom_id res chain seq x y z
N ALA A 1 -6.32 -51.77 -8.76
CA ALA A 1 -6.05 -50.50 -9.49
C ALA A 1 -5.64 -49.43 -8.48
N VAL A 2 -4.85 -48.43 -8.89
CA VAL A 2 -4.54 -47.27 -8.04
C VAL A 2 -5.66 -46.24 -8.25
N GLY A 3 -6.44 -45.96 -7.22
CA GLY A 3 -7.54 -45.01 -7.26
C GLY A 3 -7.27 -43.82 -6.35
N TYR A 4 -7.61 -42.62 -6.80
CA TYR A 4 -7.75 -41.45 -5.93
C TYR A 4 -9.20 -41.38 -5.44
N TYR A 5 -9.39 -41.28 -4.13
CA TYR A 5 -10.70 -41.28 -3.48
C TYR A 5 -10.93 -39.92 -2.81
N ALA A 6 -12.16 -39.41 -2.88
CA ALA A 6 -12.57 -38.29 -2.03
C ALA A 6 -12.87 -38.80 -0.63
N VAL A 7 -12.01 -38.45 0.32
CA VAL A 7 -12.19 -38.71 1.75
C VAL A 7 -12.93 -37.53 2.35
N VAL A 8 -14.03 -37.81 3.05
CA VAL A 8 -14.84 -36.84 3.77
C VAL A 8 -14.98 -37.29 5.22
N THR A 9 -14.53 -36.48 6.16
CA THR A 9 -14.53 -36.82 7.59
C THR A 9 -15.88 -36.45 8.24
N PRO A 10 -16.26 -37.08 9.37
CA PRO A 10 -17.45 -36.68 10.13
C PRO A 10 -17.44 -35.21 10.58
N ASP A 11 -16.26 -34.61 10.74
CA ASP A 11 -16.06 -33.24 11.18
C ASP A 11 -16.11 -32.21 10.04
N GLY A 12 -16.28 -32.67 8.79
CA GLY A 12 -16.47 -31.84 7.59
C GLY A 12 -15.20 -31.52 6.80
N ASP A 13 -14.04 -32.10 7.14
CA ASP A 13 -12.83 -31.97 6.32
C ASP A 13 -12.95 -32.86 5.06
N MET A 14 -12.47 -32.33 3.93
CA MET A 14 -12.67 -32.93 2.60
C MET A 14 -11.39 -32.84 1.76
N TYR A 15 -10.88 -33.98 1.29
CA TYR A 15 -9.65 -34.04 0.50
C TYR A 15 -9.60 -35.27 -0.42
N ILE A 16 -8.67 -35.26 -1.38
CA ILE A 16 -8.43 -36.36 -2.32
C ILE A 16 -7.18 -37.14 -1.88
N GLU A 17 -7.29 -38.46 -1.73
CA GLU A 17 -6.21 -39.33 -1.24
C GLU A 17 -6.06 -40.61 -2.09
N PRO A 18 -4.83 -41.01 -2.51
CA PRO A 18 -4.59 -42.21 -3.29
C PRO A 18 -4.60 -43.49 -2.43
N LEU A 19 -5.78 -43.98 -2.05
CA LEU A 19 -5.92 -45.24 -1.31
C LEU A 19 -5.48 -46.42 -2.20
N ASN A 20 -4.27 -46.92 -1.94
CA ASN A 20 -3.61 -47.94 -2.73
C ASN A 20 -3.13 -49.10 -1.87
N HIS A 21 -3.50 -50.33 -2.26
CA HIS A 21 -3.14 -51.62 -1.65
C HIS A 21 -1.63 -51.88 -1.50
N VAL A 22 -0.77 -51.04 -2.09
CA VAL A 22 0.70 -51.13 -2.04
C VAL A 22 1.31 -50.05 -1.14
N HIS A 23 0.52 -49.09 -0.66
CA HIS A 23 0.94 -48.07 0.29
C HIS A 23 0.59 -48.50 1.72
N ASN A 24 1.59 -48.52 2.60
CA ASN A 24 1.48 -49.10 3.94
C ASN A 24 0.98 -48.08 4.98
N ASP A 25 0.04 -47.23 4.56
CA ASP A 25 -0.43 -46.06 5.32
C ASP A 25 -1.38 -46.45 6.47
N VAL A 26 -1.93 -47.68 6.44
CA VAL A 26 -2.65 -48.33 7.53
C VAL A 26 -1.84 -49.54 8.00
N ALA A 27 -1.15 -49.41 9.14
CA ALA A 27 -0.23 -50.43 9.64
C ALA A 27 -0.89 -51.59 10.41
N ASP A 28 -2.05 -51.37 11.02
CA ASP A 28 -2.83 -52.35 11.78
C ASP A 28 -4.29 -51.85 11.92
N ILE A 29 -5.26 -52.75 12.11
CA ILE A 29 -6.67 -52.43 12.39
C ILE A 29 -7.15 -53.29 13.57
N ARG A 30 -7.46 -52.65 14.71
CA ARG A 30 -7.92 -53.35 15.92
C ARG A 30 -9.30 -52.87 16.35
N VAL A 31 -10.23 -53.81 16.47
CA VAL A 31 -11.55 -53.58 17.06
C VAL A 31 -11.41 -53.62 18.58
N LEU A 32 -11.62 -52.47 19.24
CA LEU A 32 -11.60 -52.38 20.71
C LEU A 32 -12.84 -53.09 21.28
N GLN A 33 -12.62 -54.12 22.12
CA GLN A 33 -13.70 -54.94 22.67
C GLN A 33 -14.50 -54.25 23.80
N GLN A 34 -14.04 -53.10 24.29
CA GLN A 34 -14.79 -52.21 25.20
C GLN A 34 -14.63 -50.76 24.77
N GLN A 35 -15.71 -49.97 24.89
CA GLN A 35 -15.70 -48.55 24.56
C GLN A 35 -14.97 -47.74 25.63
N GLY A 36 -14.15 -46.77 25.21
CA GLY A 36 -13.62 -45.71 26.09
C GLY A 36 -12.19 -45.90 26.63
N HIS A 37 -11.54 -47.05 26.43
CA HIS A 37 -10.16 -47.27 26.89
C HIS A 37 -9.19 -47.52 25.73
N LEU A 38 -8.01 -46.90 25.81
CA LEU A 38 -6.96 -46.98 24.80
C LEU A 38 -6.06 -48.21 25.02
N PRO A 39 -5.49 -48.80 23.95
CA PRO A 39 -4.47 -49.84 24.09
C PRO A 39 -3.25 -49.35 24.91
N PRO A 40 -2.66 -50.19 25.78
CA PRO A 40 -1.46 -49.83 26.52
C PRO A 40 -0.32 -49.39 25.58
N GLY A 41 0.20 -48.18 25.80
CA GLY A 41 1.28 -47.60 25.00
C GLY A 41 0.87 -46.44 24.09
N LEU A 42 -0.43 -46.24 23.80
CA LEU A 42 -0.90 -45.00 23.17
C LEU A 42 -1.22 -43.93 24.22
N LEU A 43 -0.81 -42.69 23.94
CA LEU A 43 -1.19 -41.51 24.72
C LEU A 43 -2.32 -40.76 24.00
N GLU A 44 -3.23 -40.15 24.76
CA GLU A 44 -4.38 -39.42 24.21
C GLU A 44 -3.99 -38.20 23.35
N ALA A 45 -2.81 -37.62 23.58
CA ALA A 45 -2.27 -36.51 22.79
C ALA A 45 -1.82 -36.92 21.37
N ASP A 46 -1.56 -38.21 21.14
CA ASP A 46 -1.09 -38.74 19.85
C ASP A 46 -2.25 -39.28 18.99
N MET A 47 -3.50 -39.04 19.40
CA MET A 47 -4.70 -39.55 18.71
C MET A 47 -5.56 -38.42 18.12
N TYR A 48 -5.86 -38.53 16.83
CA TYR A 48 -6.97 -37.80 16.22
C TYR A 48 -8.28 -38.57 16.47
N ARG A 49 -9.35 -37.85 16.85
CA ARG A 49 -10.69 -38.41 17.06
C ARG A 49 -11.68 -37.71 16.14
N PHE A 50 -12.40 -38.48 15.34
CA PHE A 50 -13.53 -37.98 14.58
C PHE A 50 -14.78 -37.82 15.46
N GLY A 51 -15.65 -36.88 15.11
CA GLY A 51 -17.01 -36.80 15.64
C GLY A 51 -17.88 -38.02 15.28
N ALA A 52 -19.09 -38.08 15.85
CA ALA A 52 -20.08 -39.09 15.47
C ALA A 52 -20.47 -38.94 13.99
N ALA A 53 -20.55 -40.05 13.26
CA ALA A 53 -20.82 -40.03 11.83
C ALA A 53 -22.14 -39.29 11.51
N PRO A 54 -22.15 -38.32 10.58
CA PRO A 54 -23.37 -37.61 10.21
C PRO A 54 -24.39 -38.57 9.57
N VAL A 55 -25.67 -38.25 9.72
CA VAL A 55 -26.80 -39.07 9.23
C VAL A 55 -27.83 -38.23 8.50
N GLY A 56 -28.66 -38.89 7.69
CA GLY A 56 -29.74 -38.23 6.94
C GLY A 56 -29.21 -37.17 5.95
N ALA A 57 -29.83 -35.98 5.98
CA ALA A 57 -29.55 -34.91 5.02
C ALA A 57 -28.09 -34.43 5.02
N VAL A 58 -27.40 -34.46 6.18
CA VAL A 58 -25.99 -34.04 6.31
C VAL A 58 -25.07 -35.04 5.61
N LEU A 59 -25.29 -36.34 5.82
CA LEU A 59 -24.53 -37.38 5.12
C LEU A 59 -24.76 -37.32 3.60
N ALA A 60 -26.01 -37.10 3.18
CA ALA A 60 -26.34 -36.94 1.77
C ALA A 60 -25.69 -35.68 1.15
N GLN A 61 -25.45 -34.62 1.95
CA GLN A 61 -24.71 -33.45 1.50
C GLN A 61 -23.22 -33.75 1.38
N PHE A 62 -22.59 -34.33 2.40
CA PHE A 62 -21.18 -34.72 2.39
C PHE A 62 -20.84 -35.68 1.24
N MET A 63 -21.76 -36.59 0.89
CA MET A 63 -21.62 -37.48 -0.27
C MET A 63 -21.73 -36.73 -1.62
N ARG A 64 -22.58 -35.70 -1.74
CA ARG A 64 -22.64 -34.84 -2.94
C ARG A 64 -21.36 -34.04 -3.11
N ASP A 65 -20.90 -33.41 -2.03
CA ASP A 65 -19.71 -32.56 -2.05
C ASP A 65 -18.45 -33.42 -2.31
N GLY A 66 -18.37 -34.62 -1.75
CA GLY A 66 -17.31 -35.59 -2.03
C GLY A 66 -17.29 -36.06 -3.48
N ALA A 67 -18.46 -36.31 -4.07
CA ALA A 67 -18.59 -36.63 -5.49
C ALA A 67 -18.17 -35.45 -6.39
N PHE A 68 -18.49 -34.21 -6.00
CA PHE A 68 -18.05 -33.01 -6.71
C PHE A 68 -16.53 -32.83 -6.65
N LEU A 69 -15.92 -33.07 -5.49
CA LEU A 69 -14.46 -33.04 -5.30
C LEU A 69 -13.76 -34.10 -6.17
N ALA A 70 -14.31 -35.32 -6.23
CA ALA A 70 -13.81 -36.40 -7.07
C ALA A 70 -13.93 -36.07 -8.58
N ALA A 71 -15.08 -35.52 -9.01
CA ALA A 71 -15.30 -35.11 -10.39
C ALA A 71 -14.33 -33.99 -10.82
N GLY A 72 -14.07 -33.02 -9.94
CA GLY A 72 -13.08 -31.96 -10.16
C GLY A 72 -11.63 -32.48 -10.27
N HIS A 73 -11.32 -33.63 -9.67
CA HIS A 73 -10.00 -34.26 -9.74
C HIS A 73 -9.81 -35.15 -10.99
N ALA A 74 -10.88 -35.81 -11.47
CA ALA A 74 -10.80 -36.77 -12.57
C ALA A 74 -10.43 -36.15 -13.94
N GLY A 75 -10.88 -34.92 -14.19
CA GLY A 75 -10.77 -34.28 -15.51
C GLY A 75 -11.70 -34.89 -16.58
N PRO A 76 -11.85 -34.27 -17.75
CA PRO A 76 -12.80 -34.70 -18.76
C PRO A 76 -12.25 -35.82 -19.69
N PRO A 77 -12.87 -37.01 -19.72
CA PRO A 77 -12.86 -37.88 -20.90
C PRO A 77 -13.79 -37.32 -21.99
N ALA A 78 -13.79 -37.92 -23.19
CA ALA A 78 -14.29 -37.28 -24.41
C ALA A 78 -15.78 -37.54 -24.79
N ALA A 79 -16.40 -36.50 -25.34
CA ALA A 79 -17.50 -36.46 -26.34
C ALA A 79 -18.95 -36.96 -26.03
N ALA A 80 -19.93 -36.13 -26.46
CA ALA A 80 -21.41 -36.34 -26.61
C ALA A 80 -22.24 -36.71 -25.34
N ALA A 81 -23.29 -36.00 -24.86
CA ALA A 81 -24.24 -34.95 -25.33
C ALA A 81 -25.39 -35.45 -26.27
N ALA A 82 -26.63 -34.89 -26.33
CA ALA A 82 -27.23 -33.61 -25.85
C ALA A 82 -28.80 -33.58 -25.61
N VAL A 83 -29.27 -32.83 -24.57
CA VAL A 83 -30.31 -31.72 -24.50
C VAL A 83 -31.89 -31.85 -24.34
N PRO A 84 -32.82 -32.01 -25.33
CA PRO A 84 -34.52 -30.96 -25.52
C PRO A 84 -35.86 -31.06 -24.69
N PRO A 85 -36.96 -30.35 -25.09
CA PRO A 85 -38.26 -30.22 -24.38
C PRO A 85 -39.50 -30.80 -25.15
N PRO A 86 -40.80 -30.46 -24.90
CA PRO A 86 -41.56 -29.79 -23.78
C PRO A 86 -42.75 -30.66 -23.23
N GLY A 87 -43.68 -30.26 -22.33
CA GLY A 87 -43.87 -29.09 -21.45
C GLY A 87 -45.36 -28.62 -21.30
N GLY A 88 -45.94 -28.51 -20.08
CA GLY A 88 -47.31 -27.96 -19.79
C GLY A 88 -47.79 -28.10 -18.31
N PRO A 89 -48.76 -27.30 -17.77
CA PRO A 89 -48.67 -26.86 -16.35
C PRO A 89 -49.86 -27.04 -15.36
N GLY A 90 -49.59 -27.68 -14.20
CA GLY A 90 -50.07 -27.38 -12.81
C GLY A 90 -51.54 -27.65 -12.37
N PRO A 91 -51.90 -27.60 -11.06
CA PRO A 91 -51.04 -27.38 -9.86
C PRO A 91 -51.33 -28.28 -8.59
N VAL A 92 -50.38 -28.29 -7.63
CA VAL A 92 -50.41 -28.71 -6.19
C VAL A 92 -50.92 -30.12 -5.71
N ALA A 93 -49.95 -30.95 -5.29
CA ALA A 93 -49.95 -31.88 -4.13
C ALA A 93 -51.07 -32.94 -3.88
N ALA A 94 -50.88 -34.16 -4.42
CA ALA A 94 -50.95 -35.44 -3.68
C ALA A 94 -50.39 -36.59 -4.54
N GLY A 95 -49.85 -37.66 -3.91
CA GLY A 95 -49.11 -38.74 -4.61
C GLY A 95 -47.61 -38.43 -4.74
N GLY A 96 -46.75 -39.32 -5.24
CA GLY A 96 -46.93 -40.63 -5.87
C GLY A 96 -45.60 -41.02 -6.55
N ILE A 97 -45.46 -42.24 -7.08
CA ILE A 97 -44.25 -42.60 -7.84
C ILE A 97 -44.24 -41.81 -9.16
N VAL A 98 -43.21 -41.01 -9.40
CA VAL A 98 -43.05 -40.24 -10.65
C VAL A 98 -42.27 -41.11 -11.66
N PRO A 99 -42.84 -41.43 -12.84
CA PRO A 99 -42.17 -42.22 -13.86
C PRO A 99 -41.12 -41.40 -14.64
N ALA A 100 -40.31 -42.08 -15.45
CA ALA A 100 -39.31 -41.43 -16.30
C ALA A 100 -39.95 -40.51 -17.36
N VAL A 101 -39.34 -39.35 -17.57
CA VAL A 101 -39.78 -38.35 -18.56
C VAL A 101 -39.44 -38.85 -19.98
N PRO A 102 -40.38 -38.80 -20.95
CA PRO A 102 -40.10 -39.21 -22.33
C PRO A 102 -39.10 -38.27 -23.01
N MET A 103 -38.26 -38.87 -23.86
CA MET A 103 -37.25 -38.19 -24.68
C MET A 103 -37.76 -38.12 -26.11
N PHE A 104 -37.70 -36.94 -26.72
CA PHE A 104 -37.94 -36.73 -28.16
C PHE A 104 -36.60 -36.68 -28.93
N TRP A 105 -36.64 -36.36 -30.22
CA TRP A 105 -35.47 -35.98 -31.02
C TRP A 105 -35.71 -34.70 -31.84
N GLU A 106 -34.71 -33.82 -31.88
CA GLU A 106 -34.75 -32.55 -32.63
C GLU A 106 -33.46 -32.32 -33.44
N ALA A 107 -33.54 -31.45 -34.45
CA ALA A 107 -32.38 -30.98 -35.22
C ALA A 107 -31.43 -30.12 -34.37
N ALA A 108 -30.13 -30.38 -34.52
CA ALA A 108 -29.05 -29.69 -33.79
C ALA A 108 -28.34 -28.60 -34.61
N GLU A 109 -28.71 -28.43 -35.88
CA GLU A 109 -28.14 -27.45 -36.80
C GLU A 109 -29.19 -27.02 -37.85
N ASN A 110 -28.99 -25.85 -38.46
CA ASN A 110 -29.94 -25.26 -39.43
C ASN A 110 -29.70 -25.79 -40.86
N LEU A 111 -29.96 -27.08 -41.12
CA LEU A 111 -29.71 -27.73 -42.41
C LEU A 111 -30.92 -28.49 -42.96
N LEU A 112 -30.87 -28.83 -44.26
CA LEU A 112 -31.87 -29.65 -44.98
C LEU A 112 -33.35 -29.18 -44.87
N GLY A 113 -33.56 -27.87 -44.63
CA GLY A 113 -34.89 -27.27 -44.49
C GLY A 113 -35.46 -27.29 -43.06
N LEU A 114 -34.68 -27.72 -42.08
CA LEU A 114 -35.01 -27.71 -40.64
C LEU A 114 -34.11 -26.71 -39.90
N ARG A 115 -34.55 -26.28 -38.72
CA ARG A 115 -33.85 -25.36 -37.82
C ARG A 115 -33.46 -26.06 -36.51
N VAL A 116 -32.49 -25.50 -35.79
CA VAL A 116 -32.25 -25.89 -34.39
C VAL A 116 -33.54 -25.68 -33.60
N GLY A 117 -34.05 -26.74 -32.97
CA GLY A 117 -35.37 -26.73 -32.31
C GLY A 117 -36.47 -27.51 -33.04
N ASP A 118 -36.32 -27.82 -34.33
CA ASP A 118 -37.35 -28.53 -35.10
C ASP A 118 -37.33 -30.04 -34.79
N SER A 119 -38.48 -30.60 -34.42
CA SER A 119 -38.64 -32.03 -34.12
C SER A 119 -38.48 -32.91 -35.36
N VAL A 120 -37.83 -34.07 -35.19
CA VAL A 120 -37.50 -35.03 -36.27
C VAL A 120 -38.09 -36.43 -36.05
N GLU A 121 -39.12 -36.57 -35.21
CA GLU A 121 -39.75 -37.85 -34.92
C GLU A 121 -40.85 -38.27 -35.93
N PRO A 122 -41.06 -39.58 -36.14
CA PRO A 122 -40.24 -40.71 -35.66
C PRO A 122 -38.95 -40.85 -36.49
N LEU A 123 -37.85 -41.26 -35.83
CA LEU A 123 -36.54 -41.38 -36.50
C LEU A 123 -36.57 -42.37 -37.68
N PRO A 124 -36.20 -41.94 -38.90
CA PRO A 124 -36.10 -42.84 -40.06
C PRO A 124 -35.03 -43.93 -39.90
N ALA A 125 -35.29 -45.10 -40.46
CA ALA A 125 -34.32 -46.19 -40.53
C ALA A 125 -33.06 -45.76 -41.29
N GLY A 126 -31.89 -46.00 -40.70
CA GLY A 126 -30.59 -45.49 -41.18
C GLY A 126 -30.05 -44.27 -40.42
N THR A 127 -30.83 -43.69 -39.50
CA THR A 127 -30.31 -42.70 -38.54
C THR A 127 -29.33 -43.37 -37.57
N PHE A 128 -28.12 -42.80 -37.42
CA PHE A 128 -27.08 -43.34 -36.54
C PHE A 128 -27.02 -42.55 -35.23
N THR A 129 -27.07 -43.21 -34.07
CA THR A 129 -27.16 -42.54 -32.75
C THR A 129 -26.11 -43.05 -31.76
N VAL A 130 -25.64 -42.15 -30.89
CA VAL A 130 -24.69 -42.42 -29.80
C VAL A 130 -25.11 -41.58 -28.59
N GLY A 131 -25.49 -42.23 -27.49
CA GLY A 131 -26.05 -41.56 -26.32
C GLY A 131 -27.29 -40.75 -26.70
N ASN A 132 -27.30 -39.45 -26.40
CA ASN A 132 -28.33 -38.50 -26.80
C ASN A 132 -27.92 -37.59 -27.98
N LYS A 133 -27.09 -38.07 -28.91
CA LYS A 133 -26.80 -37.43 -30.20
C LYS A 133 -26.94 -38.43 -31.36
N GLY A 134 -27.09 -37.91 -32.57
CA GLY A 134 -27.14 -38.71 -33.77
C GLY A 134 -26.97 -37.93 -35.06
N ILE A 135 -26.98 -38.67 -36.18
CA ILE A 135 -26.88 -38.15 -37.54
C ILE A 135 -28.02 -38.77 -38.35
N LEU A 136 -28.90 -37.91 -38.85
CA LEU A 136 -30.01 -38.24 -39.75
C LEU A 136 -29.53 -38.10 -41.20
N ALA A 137 -29.64 -39.17 -42.00
CA ALA A 137 -29.45 -39.09 -43.45
C ALA A 137 -30.80 -38.79 -44.13
N ARG A 138 -30.89 -37.69 -44.88
CA ARG A 138 -32.13 -37.26 -45.55
C ARG A 138 -31.83 -36.57 -46.88
N GLY A 139 -32.51 -36.96 -47.95
CA GLY A 139 -32.41 -36.27 -49.26
C GLY A 139 -31.02 -36.25 -49.90
N GLY A 140 -30.12 -37.16 -49.52
CA GLY A 140 -28.72 -37.19 -49.98
C GLY A 140 -27.75 -36.34 -49.14
N GLY A 141 -28.23 -35.66 -48.11
CA GLY A 141 -27.41 -34.97 -47.11
C GLY A 141 -27.49 -35.63 -45.72
N HIS A 142 -26.67 -35.12 -44.81
CA HIS A 142 -26.68 -35.47 -43.39
C HIS A 142 -27.09 -34.26 -42.55
N LEU A 143 -27.78 -34.52 -41.43
CA LEU A 143 -28.21 -33.52 -40.44
C LEU A 143 -27.93 -34.04 -39.04
N PHE A 144 -27.28 -33.25 -38.21
CA PHE A 144 -26.98 -33.58 -36.82
C PHE A 144 -28.23 -33.41 -35.94
N ILE A 145 -28.49 -34.35 -35.03
CA ILE A 145 -29.69 -34.41 -34.18
C ILE A 145 -29.35 -34.76 -32.72
N LYS A 146 -30.28 -34.50 -31.79
CA LYS A 146 -30.08 -34.64 -30.34
C LYS A 146 -31.34 -35.12 -29.60
N ALA A 147 -31.19 -35.84 -28.47
CA ALA A 147 -32.28 -36.56 -27.77
C ALA A 147 -32.62 -35.97 -26.38
N VAL A 148 -33.86 -35.56 -26.20
CA VAL A 148 -34.24 -34.29 -25.51
C VAL A 148 -35.44 -34.59 -24.53
N PRO A 149 -35.31 -34.56 -23.17
CA PRO A 149 -36.38 -34.87 -22.21
C PRO A 149 -37.40 -33.73 -22.00
N ALA A 150 -38.65 -33.96 -22.43
CA ALA A 150 -39.90 -33.17 -22.36
C ALA A 150 -40.06 -31.95 -21.38
N GLY A 151 -39.07 -31.05 -21.32
CA GLY A 151 -39.09 -29.75 -20.64
C GLY A 151 -37.81 -28.90 -20.83
N HIS A 152 -36.68 -29.47 -21.26
CA HIS A 152 -35.38 -28.80 -21.34
C HIS A 152 -35.21 -27.86 -22.56
N VAL A 153 -35.20 -26.54 -22.34
CA VAL A 153 -34.74 -25.56 -23.36
C VAL A 153 -33.22 -25.49 -23.35
N GLU A 154 -32.58 -25.45 -24.51
CA GLU A 154 -31.10 -25.40 -24.62
C GLU A 154 -30.52 -24.12 -24.00
N ALA A 155 -29.33 -24.24 -23.39
CA ALA A 155 -28.63 -23.08 -22.83
C ALA A 155 -28.21 -22.12 -23.96
N PRO A 156 -28.47 -20.80 -23.84
CA PRO A 156 -28.19 -19.84 -24.90
C PRO A 156 -26.68 -19.70 -25.16
N GLU A 157 -26.32 -19.33 -26.39
CA GLU A 157 -24.97 -18.89 -26.73
C GLU A 157 -24.58 -17.68 -25.85
N ASP A 158 -23.28 -17.49 -25.51
CA ASP A 158 -22.86 -16.31 -24.74
C ASP A 158 -23.14 -15.06 -25.57
N LEU A 159 -24.19 -14.35 -25.16
CA LEU A 159 -24.75 -13.16 -25.77
C LEU A 159 -23.72 -12.09 -26.14
N ARG A 160 -22.52 -12.12 -25.54
CA ARG A 160 -21.40 -11.19 -25.77
C ARG A 160 -20.68 -11.36 -27.11
N VAL A 161 -20.87 -12.47 -27.82
CA VAL A 161 -20.09 -12.83 -29.02
C VAL A 161 -21.04 -12.98 -30.23
N LEU A 162 -20.66 -12.49 -31.41
CA LEU A 162 -21.38 -12.77 -32.65
C LEU A 162 -20.82 -14.05 -33.30
N PRO A 163 -21.61 -14.79 -34.09
CA PRO A 163 -21.10 -15.91 -34.88
C PRO A 163 -19.90 -15.48 -35.74
N VAL A 164 -18.81 -16.24 -35.74
CA VAL A 164 -17.58 -15.84 -36.46
C VAL A 164 -17.77 -16.01 -37.97
N VAL A 165 -17.59 -14.93 -38.71
CA VAL A 165 -17.57 -14.88 -40.18
C VAL A 165 -16.14 -14.59 -40.67
N PHE A 166 -15.82 -15.13 -41.83
CA PHE A 166 -14.60 -14.82 -42.58
C PHE A 166 -14.98 -14.17 -43.91
N ASP A 167 -14.12 -13.30 -44.42
CA ASP A 167 -14.32 -12.65 -45.72
C ASP A 167 -13.79 -13.49 -46.89
N ASN A 168 -13.87 -12.95 -48.11
CA ASN A 168 -13.41 -13.59 -49.34
C ASN A 168 -11.87 -13.75 -49.42
N GLN A 169 -11.12 -13.43 -48.36
CA GLN A 169 -9.67 -13.58 -48.24
C GLN A 169 -9.27 -14.49 -47.06
N ASP A 170 -10.23 -15.25 -46.50
CA ASP A 170 -10.09 -16.06 -45.28
C ASP A 170 -9.65 -15.24 -44.04
N LEU A 171 -9.84 -13.92 -44.04
CA LEU A 171 -9.59 -13.07 -42.88
C LEU A 171 -10.84 -13.01 -42.00
N ARG A 172 -10.65 -13.03 -40.67
CA ARG A 172 -11.75 -12.88 -39.70
C ARG A 172 -12.30 -11.45 -39.77
N PHE A 173 -13.29 -11.24 -40.62
CA PHE A 173 -13.90 -9.96 -40.86
C PHE A 173 -15.40 -10.08 -41.14
N ARG A 174 -16.16 -9.09 -40.71
CA ARG A 174 -17.58 -8.90 -40.99
C ARG A 174 -17.84 -7.42 -41.22
N ASP A 175 -18.69 -7.08 -42.19
CA ASP A 175 -19.05 -5.69 -42.44
C ASP A 175 -19.88 -5.09 -41.28
N PHE A 176 -19.80 -3.77 -41.11
CA PHE A 176 -20.50 -3.06 -40.03
C PHE A 176 -22.04 -3.22 -40.09
N GLY A 177 -22.63 -3.30 -41.28
CA GLY A 177 -24.07 -3.49 -41.46
C GLY A 177 -24.53 -4.89 -41.07
N GLY A 178 -23.85 -5.92 -41.59
CA GLY A 178 -24.08 -7.33 -41.24
C GLY A 178 -23.70 -7.68 -39.80
N ALA A 179 -22.83 -6.90 -39.15
CA ALA A 179 -22.59 -6.98 -37.71
C ALA A 179 -23.78 -6.42 -36.92
N LEU A 180 -24.20 -5.17 -37.20
CA LEU A 180 -25.35 -4.54 -36.54
C LEU A 180 -26.67 -5.31 -36.72
N ALA A 181 -26.84 -6.00 -37.85
CA ALA A 181 -28.01 -6.84 -38.12
C ALA A 181 -28.06 -8.12 -37.26
N ALA A 182 -26.93 -8.56 -36.69
CA ALA A 182 -26.81 -9.77 -35.88
C ALA A 182 -26.64 -9.49 -34.37
N MET A 183 -26.61 -8.21 -33.96
CA MET A 183 -26.44 -7.82 -32.56
C MET A 183 -27.75 -7.91 -31.76
N ASP A 184 -27.72 -8.61 -30.63
CA ASP A 184 -28.81 -8.66 -29.66
C ASP A 184 -28.59 -7.63 -28.52
N THR A 185 -29.70 -7.06 -28.04
CA THR A 185 -29.78 -6.13 -26.91
C THR A 185 -30.37 -6.72 -25.63
N ALA A 186 -30.55 -8.03 -25.54
CA ALA A 186 -30.84 -8.71 -24.28
C ALA A 186 -29.80 -8.37 -23.18
N GLU A 187 -30.04 -8.78 -21.94
CA GLU A 187 -29.08 -8.61 -20.84
C GLU A 187 -28.25 -9.90 -20.69
N PRO A 188 -26.91 -9.83 -20.73
CA PRO A 188 -26.06 -11.03 -20.65
C PRO A 188 -26.06 -11.63 -19.24
N GLU A 189 -25.73 -12.91 -19.12
CA GLU A 189 -25.62 -13.58 -17.81
C GLU A 189 -24.59 -12.88 -16.91
N GLY A 190 -25.01 -12.47 -15.70
CA GLY A 190 -24.22 -11.63 -14.79
C GLY A 190 -24.48 -10.12 -14.91
N GLY A 191 -25.26 -9.68 -15.91
CA GLY A 191 -25.73 -8.30 -16.08
C GLY A 191 -24.67 -7.31 -16.58
N ILE A 192 -25.07 -6.03 -16.66
CA ILE A 192 -24.15 -4.90 -16.92
C ILE A 192 -24.14 -3.97 -15.71
N MET A 193 -23.01 -3.90 -15.01
CA MET A 193 -22.87 -3.20 -13.72
C MET A 193 -22.59 -1.69 -13.91
N LEU A 194 -23.47 -1.00 -14.62
CA LEU A 194 -23.43 0.45 -14.84
C LEU A 194 -24.78 1.09 -14.48
N SER A 195 -24.75 2.28 -13.89
CA SER A 195 -25.96 3.06 -13.67
C SER A 195 -26.36 3.86 -14.93
N GLY A 196 -27.66 4.12 -15.10
CA GLY A 196 -28.22 4.82 -16.26
C GLY A 196 -28.51 3.90 -17.48
N PRO A 197 -29.18 4.42 -18.52
CA PRO A 197 -29.64 3.63 -19.67
C PRO A 197 -28.50 3.06 -20.51
N ARG A 198 -28.74 1.96 -21.23
CA ARG A 198 -27.80 1.43 -22.25
C ARG A 198 -27.94 2.26 -23.54
N THR A 199 -26.81 2.65 -24.12
CA THR A 199 -26.74 3.61 -25.24
C THR A 199 -26.00 3.08 -26.46
N CYS A 200 -25.17 2.04 -26.32
CA CYS A 200 -24.31 1.49 -27.37
C CYS A 200 -25.08 1.17 -28.67
N MET A 201 -26.16 0.38 -28.59
CA MET A 201 -26.99 0.04 -29.77
C MET A 201 -27.62 1.27 -30.43
N TRP A 202 -28.05 2.28 -29.66
CA TRP A 202 -28.63 3.50 -30.22
C TRP A 202 -27.57 4.29 -31.00
N MET A 203 -26.37 4.44 -30.42
CA MET A 203 -25.26 5.13 -31.06
C MET A 203 -24.83 4.43 -32.36
N LEU A 204 -24.75 3.09 -32.36
CA LEU A 204 -24.40 2.30 -33.54
C LEU A 204 -25.45 2.40 -34.65
N LYS A 205 -26.75 2.34 -34.32
CA LYS A 205 -27.83 2.61 -35.27
C LYS A 205 -27.72 4.02 -35.85
N ASN A 206 -27.45 5.04 -35.01
CA ASN A 206 -27.23 6.41 -35.48
C ASN A 206 -26.02 6.54 -36.43
N MET A 207 -24.92 5.82 -36.19
CA MET A 207 -23.77 5.77 -37.11
C MET A 207 -24.16 5.20 -38.49
N ARG A 208 -24.84 4.03 -38.48
CA ARG A 208 -25.31 3.34 -39.70
C ARG A 208 -26.32 4.18 -40.47
N ASP A 209 -27.32 4.73 -39.79
CA ASP A 209 -28.43 5.48 -40.40
C ASP A 209 -27.97 6.84 -40.94
N SER A 210 -26.85 7.35 -40.44
CA SER A 210 -26.10 8.48 -41.02
C SER A 210 -25.19 8.06 -42.19
N GLY A 211 -25.27 6.82 -42.67
CA GLY A 211 -24.46 6.29 -43.76
C GLY A 211 -22.98 6.16 -43.41
N GLY A 212 -22.62 5.37 -42.39
CA GLY A 212 -21.21 5.11 -42.06
C GLY A 212 -20.94 4.10 -40.96
N ASN A 213 -19.65 3.75 -40.83
CA ASN A 213 -19.03 3.01 -39.73
C ASN A 213 -18.54 3.99 -38.63
N PRO A 214 -18.00 3.50 -37.48
CA PRO A 214 -17.51 4.37 -36.41
C PRO A 214 -16.40 5.33 -36.86
N SER A 215 -15.49 4.90 -37.75
CA SER A 215 -14.48 5.79 -38.34
C SER A 215 -15.12 6.94 -39.15
N SER A 216 -16.08 6.65 -40.04
CA SER A 216 -16.82 7.67 -40.79
C SER A 216 -17.64 8.61 -39.89
N HIS A 217 -18.03 8.15 -38.69
CA HIS A 217 -18.72 8.99 -37.72
C HIS A 217 -17.79 9.97 -37.01
N HIS A 218 -16.53 9.57 -36.75
CA HIS A 218 -15.49 10.48 -36.27
C HIS A 218 -15.21 11.58 -37.31
N ASP A 219 -14.91 11.21 -38.55
CA ASP A 219 -14.73 12.13 -39.69
C ASP A 219 -15.86 13.16 -39.81
N ARG A 220 -17.11 12.69 -39.71
CA ARG A 220 -18.30 13.54 -39.79
C ARG A 220 -18.42 14.48 -38.59
N TRP A 221 -18.08 14.03 -37.39
CA TRP A 221 -18.09 14.87 -36.19
C TRP A 221 -17.00 15.95 -36.23
N VAL A 222 -15.76 15.63 -36.65
CA VAL A 222 -14.70 16.63 -36.82
C VAL A 222 -15.15 17.74 -37.79
N ARG A 223 -15.62 17.36 -38.99
CA ARG A 223 -16.10 18.30 -40.02
C ARG A 223 -17.32 19.16 -39.62
N SER A 224 -18.05 18.81 -38.55
CA SER A 224 -19.28 19.51 -38.15
C SER A 224 -19.24 20.17 -36.77
N SER A 225 -18.33 19.74 -35.89
CA SER A 225 -18.22 20.21 -34.49
C SER A 225 -17.56 21.58 -34.34
N LYS A 226 -16.73 21.99 -35.31
CA LYS A 226 -15.87 23.20 -35.26
C LYS A 226 -14.85 23.19 -34.11
N VAL A 227 -14.54 22.02 -33.56
CA VAL A 227 -13.38 21.80 -32.70
C VAL A 227 -12.12 21.93 -33.56
N ALA A 228 -11.02 22.44 -33.00
CA ALA A 228 -9.75 22.54 -33.72
C ALA A 228 -9.11 21.16 -33.91
N ASP A 229 -8.50 20.90 -35.07
CA ASP A 229 -7.82 19.62 -35.37
C ASP A 229 -6.69 19.28 -34.38
N SER A 230 -6.14 20.29 -33.70
CA SER A 230 -5.12 20.17 -32.65
C SER A 230 -5.68 19.91 -31.25
N ASP A 231 -7.01 19.89 -31.05
CA ASP A 231 -7.59 19.56 -29.74
C ASP A 231 -7.46 18.07 -29.44
N ARG A 232 -7.01 17.75 -28.23
CA ARG A 232 -6.82 16.38 -27.75
C ARG A 232 -8.08 15.51 -27.90
N SER A 233 -9.26 16.11 -27.81
CA SER A 233 -10.56 15.43 -27.91
C SER A 233 -10.83 14.88 -29.30
N VAL A 234 -10.23 15.44 -30.35
CA VAL A 234 -10.27 14.91 -31.72
C VAL A 234 -9.59 13.55 -31.75
N TYR A 235 -8.33 13.48 -31.31
CA TYR A 235 -7.56 12.23 -31.26
C TYR A 235 -8.17 11.20 -30.30
N GLU A 236 -8.71 11.62 -29.15
CA GLU A 236 -9.41 10.69 -28.25
C GLU A 236 -10.65 10.09 -28.93
N HIS A 237 -11.45 10.88 -29.63
CA HIS A 237 -12.62 10.39 -30.37
C HIS A 237 -12.22 9.48 -31.55
N GLU A 238 -11.10 9.76 -32.23
CA GLU A 238 -10.57 8.91 -33.33
C GLU A 238 -10.27 7.50 -32.82
N ILE A 239 -9.50 7.40 -31.73
CA ILE A 239 -9.08 6.12 -31.14
C ILE A 239 -10.28 5.35 -30.55
N LEU A 240 -11.21 6.03 -29.87
CA LEU A 240 -12.42 5.40 -29.35
C LEU A 240 -13.30 4.81 -30.48
N CYS A 241 -13.42 5.51 -31.62
CA CYS A 241 -14.12 4.98 -32.79
C CYS A 241 -13.39 3.79 -33.41
N ARG A 242 -12.05 3.84 -33.57
CA ARG A 242 -11.28 2.70 -34.10
C ARG A 242 -11.41 1.45 -33.23
N ILE A 243 -11.31 1.58 -31.91
CA ILE A 243 -11.50 0.46 -30.97
C ILE A 243 -12.90 -0.16 -31.16
N LEU A 244 -13.94 0.68 -31.19
CA LEU A 244 -15.32 0.21 -31.37
C LEU A 244 -15.51 -0.49 -32.73
N GLU A 245 -14.85 -0.01 -33.80
CA GLU A 245 -14.91 -0.66 -35.11
C GLU A 245 -14.17 -2.00 -35.15
N SER A 246 -12.98 -2.10 -34.55
CA SER A 246 -12.26 -3.38 -34.42
C SER A 246 -13.06 -4.42 -33.64
N MET A 247 -13.68 -4.02 -32.51
CA MET A 247 -14.53 -4.89 -31.70
C MET A 247 -15.73 -5.47 -32.46
N ILE A 248 -16.24 -4.74 -33.46
CA ILE A 248 -17.44 -5.09 -34.23
C ILE A 248 -17.09 -5.88 -35.49
N CYS A 249 -16.13 -5.39 -36.28
CA CYS A 249 -15.84 -5.91 -37.61
C CYS A 249 -14.80 -7.04 -37.58
N THR A 250 -13.79 -6.97 -36.70
CA THR A 250 -12.68 -7.94 -36.62
C THR A 250 -12.92 -8.94 -35.49
N ASP A 251 -13.09 -8.46 -34.26
CA ASP A 251 -13.34 -9.33 -33.10
C ASP A 251 -14.75 -9.92 -33.12
N GLN A 252 -15.69 -9.31 -33.86
CA GLN A 252 -17.08 -9.77 -34.02
C GLN A 252 -17.77 -10.03 -32.68
N LEU A 253 -17.74 -9.01 -31.82
CA LEU A 253 -18.36 -9.02 -30.52
C LEU A 253 -19.76 -8.39 -30.56
N ASN A 254 -20.69 -8.91 -29.77
CA ASN A 254 -22.00 -8.30 -29.61
C ASN A 254 -21.90 -7.15 -28.59
N VAL A 255 -21.35 -6.03 -29.05
CA VAL A 255 -20.98 -4.90 -28.19
C VAL A 255 -22.11 -4.31 -27.30
N PRO A 256 -23.42 -4.36 -27.62
CA PRO A 256 -24.49 -3.95 -26.69
C PRO A 256 -24.64 -4.83 -25.44
N ALA A 257 -24.06 -6.03 -25.45
CA ALA A 257 -23.94 -6.94 -24.31
C ALA A 257 -22.58 -6.81 -23.57
N LEU A 258 -21.71 -5.87 -23.98
CA LEU A 258 -20.41 -5.63 -23.34
C LEU A 258 -20.40 -4.33 -22.52
N GLN A 259 -20.19 -4.47 -21.20
CA GLN A 259 -20.01 -3.33 -20.29
C GLN A 259 -18.85 -2.41 -20.72
N SER A 260 -17.77 -2.97 -21.28
CA SER A 260 -16.65 -2.18 -21.81
C SER A 260 -17.07 -1.30 -23.00
N ALA A 261 -17.83 -1.84 -23.95
CA ALA A 261 -18.30 -1.09 -25.12
C ALA A 261 -19.38 -0.06 -24.77
N GLU A 262 -20.21 -0.31 -23.75
CA GLU A 262 -21.13 0.70 -23.21
C GLU A 262 -20.36 1.87 -22.58
N ILE A 263 -19.26 1.64 -21.85
CA ILE A 263 -18.37 2.71 -21.34
C ILE A 263 -17.75 3.50 -22.50
N LEU A 264 -17.19 2.82 -23.52
CA LEU A 264 -16.63 3.47 -24.70
C LEU A 264 -17.69 4.34 -25.42
N SER A 265 -18.89 3.80 -25.62
CA SER A 265 -20.02 4.50 -26.23
C SER A 265 -20.43 5.74 -25.43
N ARG A 266 -20.51 5.64 -24.10
CA ARG A 266 -20.80 6.76 -23.21
C ARG A 266 -19.70 7.81 -23.22
N ARG A 267 -18.42 7.43 -23.34
CA ARG A 267 -17.30 8.38 -23.46
C ARG A 267 -17.32 9.13 -24.79
N ILE A 268 -17.62 8.45 -25.92
CA ILE A 268 -17.82 9.09 -27.23
C ILE A 268 -18.96 10.13 -27.14
N GLN A 269 -20.11 9.76 -26.58
CA GLN A 269 -21.24 10.68 -26.42
C GLN A 269 -20.91 11.87 -25.51
N LEU A 270 -20.20 11.63 -24.39
CA LEU A 270 -19.74 12.69 -23.47
C LEU A 270 -18.78 13.69 -24.14
N ILE A 271 -17.84 13.22 -24.97
CA ILE A 271 -16.95 14.12 -25.74
C ILE A 271 -17.76 15.02 -26.68
N LYS A 272 -18.77 14.45 -27.36
CA LYS A 272 -19.63 15.20 -28.27
C LYS A 272 -20.52 16.22 -27.55
N GLU A 273 -21.05 15.85 -26.38
CA GLU A 273 -21.88 16.73 -25.55
C GLU A 273 -21.07 17.90 -24.97
N ALA A 274 -19.87 17.62 -24.46
CA ALA A 274 -19.00 18.63 -23.84
C ALA A 274 -18.65 19.79 -24.80
N HIS A 275 -18.46 19.49 -26.08
CA HIS A 275 -18.19 20.50 -27.12
C HIS A 275 -19.46 21.11 -27.75
N GLN A 276 -20.66 20.65 -27.41
CA GLN A 276 -21.90 21.06 -28.08
C GLN A 276 -22.20 22.55 -27.87
N VAL A 277 -22.00 23.06 -26.66
CA VAL A 277 -22.31 24.45 -26.29
C VAL A 277 -21.15 25.39 -26.62
N ASN A 278 -19.90 24.95 -26.42
CA ASN A 278 -18.71 25.72 -26.74
C ASN A 278 -17.55 24.81 -27.24
N PRO A 279 -17.35 24.70 -28.57
CA PRO A 279 -16.29 23.89 -29.16
C PRO A 279 -14.84 24.27 -28.77
N SER A 280 -14.60 25.46 -28.20
CA SER A 280 -13.26 25.90 -27.76
C SER A 280 -13.07 25.88 -26.24
N ALA A 281 -14.10 25.54 -25.46
CA ALA A 281 -14.00 25.35 -24.01
C ALA A 281 -15.03 24.28 -23.55
N PRO A 282 -14.71 22.98 -23.74
CA PRO A 282 -15.66 21.90 -23.51
C PRO A 282 -15.98 21.66 -22.03
N ASP A 283 -17.27 21.51 -21.70
CA ASP A 283 -17.71 21.21 -20.33
C ASP A 283 -17.89 19.69 -20.10
N TYR A 284 -17.02 19.13 -19.25
CA TYR A 284 -17.08 17.74 -18.83
C TYR A 284 -17.78 17.52 -17.46
N SER A 285 -18.47 18.53 -16.92
CA SER A 285 -19.18 18.47 -15.62
C SER A 285 -20.15 17.29 -15.50
N ALA A 286 -20.82 16.92 -16.59
CA ALA A 286 -21.74 15.78 -16.67
C ALA A 286 -21.05 14.41 -16.69
N GLY A 287 -19.71 14.33 -16.63
CA GLY A 287 -18.94 13.11 -16.89
C GLY A 287 -19.28 11.92 -15.98
N ASP A 288 -19.47 12.16 -14.67
CA ASP A 288 -19.85 11.11 -13.72
C ASP A 288 -21.25 10.54 -14.03
N HIS A 289 -22.17 11.35 -14.58
CA HIS A 289 -23.50 10.92 -15.01
C HIS A 289 -23.46 10.09 -16.30
N PHE A 290 -22.68 10.51 -17.31
CA PHE A 290 -22.52 9.75 -18.56
C PHE A 290 -21.88 8.38 -18.31
N LEU A 291 -20.77 8.34 -17.56
CA LEU A 291 -20.02 7.11 -17.33
C LEU A 291 -20.70 6.15 -16.33
N GLY A 292 -21.79 6.56 -15.67
CA GLY A 292 -22.57 5.73 -14.77
C GLY A 292 -21.84 5.35 -13.47
N ALA A 293 -20.82 6.13 -13.10
CA ALA A 293 -19.95 5.85 -11.96
C ALA A 293 -20.70 6.05 -10.64
N GLY A 294 -21.03 4.95 -9.95
CA GLY A 294 -21.72 4.96 -8.65
C GLY A 294 -20.92 5.57 -7.48
N VAL A 295 -19.69 6.04 -7.74
CA VAL A 295 -18.81 6.69 -6.77
C VAL A 295 -18.26 7.96 -7.43
N ARG A 296 -18.57 9.13 -6.87
CA ARG A 296 -17.96 10.41 -7.31
C ARG A 296 -16.45 10.39 -7.06
N ARG A 297 -15.67 11.08 -7.89
CA ARG A 297 -14.19 11.05 -7.86
C ARG A 297 -13.55 11.35 -6.50
N ASN A 298 -14.22 12.10 -5.60
CA ASN A 298 -13.73 12.45 -4.26
C ASN A 298 -13.84 11.28 -3.22
N GLY A 299 -14.02 10.03 -3.64
CA GLY A 299 -13.79 8.83 -2.80
C GLY A 299 -14.82 8.55 -1.69
N ALA A 300 -15.91 9.32 -1.60
CA ALA A 300 -16.96 9.13 -0.61
C ALA A 300 -17.82 7.88 -0.93
N ALA A 301 -17.47 6.74 -0.32
CA ALA A 301 -18.21 5.48 -0.44
C ALA A 301 -19.51 5.50 0.39
N ILE A 302 -20.56 6.12 -0.14
CA ILE A 302 -21.93 6.02 0.37
C ILE A 302 -22.60 4.79 -0.27
N ALA A 303 -23.32 3.99 0.52
CA ALA A 303 -24.05 2.83 -0.01
C ALA A 303 -25.06 3.28 -1.10
N PRO A 304 -25.16 2.61 -2.26
CA PRO A 304 -26.01 3.06 -3.37
C PRO A 304 -27.47 3.28 -2.98
N ASP A 305 -28.05 2.40 -2.15
CA ASP A 305 -29.44 2.52 -1.72
C ASP A 305 -29.65 3.61 -0.65
N LEU A 306 -28.62 3.89 0.17
CA LEU A 306 -28.62 5.08 1.04
C LEU A 306 -28.51 6.37 0.21
N SER A 307 -27.76 6.35 -0.90
CA SER A 307 -27.67 7.47 -1.83
C SER A 307 -28.98 7.70 -2.59
N LYS A 308 -29.68 6.64 -3.00
CA LYS A 308 -31.07 6.72 -3.51
C LYS A 308 -32.02 7.28 -2.47
N PHE A 309 -32.06 6.69 -1.27
CA PHE A 309 -32.93 7.12 -0.18
C PHE A 309 -32.71 8.60 0.17
N VAL A 310 -31.46 9.05 0.31
CA VAL A 310 -31.14 10.46 0.54
C VAL A 310 -31.53 11.34 -0.65
N ALA A 311 -31.41 10.87 -1.90
CA ALA A 311 -31.89 11.60 -3.08
C ALA A 311 -33.42 11.56 -3.27
N GLU A 312 -34.13 10.66 -2.60
CA GLU A 312 -35.59 10.58 -2.55
C GLU A 312 -36.13 11.45 -1.40
N GLU A 313 -35.54 11.39 -0.21
CA GLU A 313 -35.79 12.31 0.90
C GLU A 313 -35.49 13.76 0.50
N LEU A 314 -34.34 14.07 -0.12
CA LEU A 314 -34.06 15.43 -0.61
C LEU A 314 -35.02 15.86 -1.74
N ARG A 315 -35.59 14.92 -2.51
CA ARG A 315 -36.69 15.25 -3.44
C ARG A 315 -38.01 15.46 -2.71
N ALA A 316 -38.29 14.71 -1.65
CA ALA A 316 -39.47 14.87 -0.82
C ALA A 316 -39.42 16.21 -0.07
N GLU A 317 -38.31 16.54 0.60
CA GLU A 317 -38.06 17.86 1.20
C GLU A 317 -38.13 18.98 0.15
N ALA A 318 -37.54 18.81 -1.04
CA ALA A 318 -37.64 19.80 -2.10
C ALA A 318 -39.09 19.95 -2.63
N ALA A 319 -39.86 18.86 -2.72
CA ALA A 319 -41.27 18.89 -3.10
C ALA A 319 -42.13 19.55 -2.02
N ILE A 320 -41.97 19.15 -0.76
CA ILE A 320 -42.62 19.74 0.43
C ILE A 320 -42.26 21.22 0.55
N SER A 321 -41.02 21.61 0.30
CA SER A 321 -40.59 23.02 0.30
C SER A 321 -41.17 23.80 -0.88
N LYS A 322 -41.27 23.17 -2.06
CA LYS A 322 -41.89 23.75 -3.26
C LYS A 322 -43.41 23.90 -3.10
N GLU A 323 -44.09 22.95 -2.47
CA GLU A 323 -45.51 23.04 -2.11
C GLU A 323 -45.75 24.00 -0.94
N ALA A 324 -44.90 24.02 0.09
CA ALA A 324 -44.98 25.00 1.18
C ALA A 324 -44.71 26.42 0.67
N ARG A 325 -43.87 26.59 -0.36
CA ARG A 325 -43.72 27.84 -1.11
C ARG A 325 -44.98 28.17 -1.91
N LYS A 326 -45.52 27.24 -2.69
CA LYS A 326 -46.77 27.41 -3.44
C LYS A 326 -47.95 27.79 -2.52
N ALA A 327 -48.07 27.11 -1.38
CA ALA A 327 -49.09 27.36 -0.36
C ALA A 327 -48.83 28.65 0.46
N ARG A 328 -47.59 29.18 0.49
CA ARG A 328 -47.30 30.54 0.97
C ARG A 328 -47.69 31.59 -0.06
N GLU A 329 -47.44 31.33 -1.33
CA GLU A 329 -47.82 32.19 -2.45
C GLU A 329 -49.37 32.27 -2.58
N GLU A 330 -50.09 31.15 -2.47
CA GLU A 330 -51.57 31.11 -2.40
C GLU A 330 -52.14 31.75 -1.12
N LYS A 331 -51.50 31.55 0.05
CA LYS A 331 -51.88 32.25 1.30
C LYS A 331 -51.55 33.75 1.30
N GLY A 332 -50.83 34.25 0.29
CA GLY A 332 -50.66 35.68 0.05
C GLY A 332 -51.94 36.39 -0.41
N LEU A 333 -52.97 35.65 -0.85
CA LEU A 333 -54.19 36.20 -1.47
C LEU A 333 -55.45 36.02 -0.61
N LYS A 334 -55.45 36.53 0.64
CA LYS A 334 -56.70 36.88 1.37
C LYS A 334 -56.46 37.92 2.49
N PRO A 335 -57.44 38.79 2.83
CA PRO A 335 -57.21 39.94 3.72
C PRO A 335 -57.16 39.65 5.24
N ARG A 336 -56.70 40.65 6.00
CA ARG A 336 -56.38 40.64 7.45
C ARG A 336 -57.56 40.44 8.41
N GLY A 337 -57.28 39.89 9.60
CA GLY A 337 -58.05 40.13 10.83
C GLY A 337 -57.46 39.55 12.14
N GLY A 338 -57.45 40.34 13.24
CA GLY A 338 -57.71 39.82 14.61
C GLY A 338 -56.60 39.40 15.59
N ARG A 339 -55.92 40.38 16.23
CA ARG A 339 -55.42 40.44 17.65
C ARG A 339 -55.18 39.18 18.55
N GLY A 340 -54.00 39.15 19.22
CA GLY A 340 -53.79 38.77 20.64
C GLY A 340 -53.31 37.33 20.96
N GLY A 341 -52.61 37.02 22.08
CA GLY A 341 -51.91 37.88 23.07
C GLY A 341 -51.54 37.22 24.43
N ARG A 342 -50.37 37.58 25.00
CA ARG A 342 -49.87 37.40 26.42
C ARG A 342 -49.54 35.99 27.00
N GLY A 343 -48.52 35.98 27.89
CA GLY A 343 -48.30 34.99 28.98
C GLY A 343 -47.32 33.84 28.65
N GLY A 344 -46.52 33.29 29.57
CA GLY A 344 -46.29 33.58 31.00
C GLY A 344 -45.04 32.82 31.54
N ARG A 345 -44.56 33.10 32.76
CA ARG A 345 -43.27 32.62 33.31
C ARG A 345 -43.44 31.97 34.70
N LEU A 346 -42.66 30.93 35.03
CA LEU A 346 -42.23 30.40 36.36
C LEU A 346 -41.98 28.86 36.28
N GLY A 347 -41.07 28.22 37.04
CA GLY A 347 -39.97 28.73 37.89
C GLY A 347 -39.49 27.74 38.99
N LYS A 348 -38.17 27.75 39.28
CA LYS A 348 -37.45 27.03 40.39
C LYS A 348 -37.42 25.48 40.29
N GLY A 349 -36.48 24.74 40.91
CA GLY A 349 -35.24 25.09 41.65
C GLY A 349 -34.69 23.87 42.44
N GLY A 350 -33.43 23.87 42.90
CA GLY A 350 -32.85 22.79 43.74
C GLY A 350 -31.33 22.89 43.98
N ALA A 351 -30.87 22.51 45.18
CA ALA A 351 -29.48 22.60 45.69
C ALA A 351 -29.39 21.83 47.04
N ALA A 352 -28.23 21.43 47.60
CA ALA A 352 -26.85 21.17 47.12
C ALA A 352 -26.09 20.41 48.25
N ALA A 353 -24.86 19.90 48.02
CA ALA A 353 -24.05 19.25 49.07
C ALA A 353 -22.53 19.28 48.80
N ASP A 354 -21.73 19.46 49.86
CA ASP A 354 -20.26 19.44 49.89
C ASP A 354 -19.70 18.19 50.60
N ALA A 355 -18.42 17.85 50.33
CA ALA A 355 -17.55 17.11 51.26
C ALA A 355 -16.05 17.33 50.91
N ALA A 356 -15.17 17.35 51.91
CA ALA A 356 -13.72 17.60 51.75
C ALA A 356 -12.85 16.53 52.46
N GLY A 357 -11.59 16.37 52.05
CA GLY A 357 -10.65 15.38 52.61
C GLY A 357 -9.17 15.74 52.39
N PHE A 358 -8.32 15.48 53.40
CA PHE A 358 -7.00 16.12 53.56
C PHE A 358 -5.79 15.34 53.02
N ARG A 359 -4.79 16.13 52.54
CA ARG A 359 -3.32 15.94 52.46
C ARG A 359 -2.65 14.59 52.79
N SER A 360 -1.58 14.29 52.06
CA SER A 360 -0.24 14.05 52.66
C SER A 360 0.91 14.39 51.69
N GLU A 361 2.07 14.77 52.21
CA GLU A 361 3.31 15.07 51.45
C GLU A 361 4.39 14.00 51.69
N GLY A 362 5.33 13.84 50.75
CA GLY A 362 6.48 12.94 50.92
C GLY A 362 7.71 13.34 50.08
N MET A 363 8.71 13.97 50.71
CA MET A 363 9.96 14.40 50.06
C MET A 363 11.19 13.68 50.62
N LYS A 364 12.07 13.17 49.73
CA LYS A 364 13.51 12.77 49.83
C LYS A 364 13.80 11.77 48.68
N ARG A 365 15.01 11.64 48.09
CA ARG A 365 16.31 12.36 48.14
C ARG A 365 17.12 12.00 46.87
N ARG A 366 18.16 12.78 46.53
CA ARG A 366 19.11 12.48 45.42
C ARG A 366 20.25 11.52 45.83
N ALA A 367 20.51 10.51 45.02
CA ALA A 367 21.79 9.84 44.75
C ALA A 367 21.57 8.89 43.56
N GLY A 368 22.53 8.52 42.69
CA GLY A 368 23.92 8.93 42.45
C GLY A 368 24.41 8.21 41.17
N ARG A 369 25.46 8.68 40.48
CA ARG A 369 25.92 8.04 39.23
C ARG A 369 26.42 6.61 39.48
N ARG A 370 25.82 5.62 38.82
CA ARG A 370 26.39 4.29 38.55
C ARG A 370 26.03 3.85 37.12
N THR A 371 26.91 3.08 36.51
CA THR A 371 26.65 2.39 35.23
C THR A 371 25.49 1.42 35.37
N PRO A 372 24.59 1.29 34.38
CA PRO A 372 23.54 0.28 34.43
C PRO A 372 24.13 -1.13 34.29
N SER A 373 24.02 -1.94 35.35
CA SER A 373 24.16 -3.39 35.24
C SER A 373 23.02 -3.96 34.39
N SER A 374 23.23 -5.14 33.79
CA SER A 374 22.27 -5.88 32.95
C SER A 374 21.04 -6.44 33.69
N SER A 375 20.66 -5.82 34.81
CA SER A 375 19.78 -6.38 35.84
C SER A 375 18.35 -5.81 35.86
N GLN A 376 18.00 -4.86 34.97
CA GLN A 376 16.62 -4.37 34.85
C GLN A 376 15.78 -5.32 33.99
N MET A 377 15.60 -6.56 34.47
CA MET A 377 14.75 -7.57 33.83
C MET A 377 13.27 -7.21 33.96
N TYR A 378 12.73 -6.52 32.96
CA TYR A 378 11.29 -6.32 32.81
C TYR A 378 10.53 -7.65 32.85
N SER A 379 9.48 -7.74 33.67
CA SER A 379 8.48 -8.78 33.49
C SER A 379 7.73 -8.55 32.17
N PRO A 380 7.12 -9.60 31.57
CA PRO A 380 6.28 -9.44 30.37
C PRO A 380 5.15 -8.41 30.52
N ARG A 381 4.61 -8.23 31.74
CA ARG A 381 3.56 -7.24 32.05
C ARG A 381 4.06 -5.79 32.12
N GLU A 382 5.29 -5.57 32.58
CA GLU A 382 5.89 -4.22 32.58
C GLU A 382 6.36 -3.84 31.17
N ALA A 383 6.98 -4.78 30.46
CA ALA A 383 7.45 -4.56 29.10
C ALA A 383 6.32 -4.15 28.13
N ILE A 384 5.18 -4.87 28.16
CA ILE A 384 4.02 -4.53 27.32
C ILE A 384 3.38 -3.20 27.73
N ARG A 385 3.38 -2.86 29.03
CA ARG A 385 2.88 -1.57 29.53
C ARG A 385 3.76 -0.41 29.07
N GLU A 386 5.08 -0.55 29.10
CA GLU A 386 5.98 0.50 28.61
C GLU A 386 5.92 0.63 27.07
N LEU A 387 5.73 -0.47 26.33
CA LEU A 387 5.54 -0.43 24.87
C LEU A 387 4.22 0.22 24.45
N LEU A 388 3.13 0.03 25.22
CA LEU A 388 1.83 0.63 24.92
C LEU A 388 1.68 2.05 25.50
N GLY A 389 2.45 2.41 26.53
CA GLY A 389 2.38 3.72 27.16
C GLY A 389 0.98 4.03 27.67
N SER A 390 0.37 5.10 27.18
CA SER A 390 -1.01 5.47 27.52
C SER A 390 -2.07 4.54 26.90
N SER A 391 -1.73 3.79 25.85
CA SER A 391 -2.64 2.83 25.19
C SER A 391 -2.79 1.49 25.91
N TYR A 392 -2.27 1.34 27.14
CA TYR A 392 -2.39 0.10 27.94
C TYR A 392 -3.79 -0.10 28.56
N GLY A 393 -4.59 0.97 28.69
CA GLY A 393 -5.97 0.90 29.22
C GLY A 393 -7.02 0.52 28.17
N TYR A 394 -8.20 0.10 28.64
CA TYR A 394 -9.39 -0.15 27.80
C TYR A 394 -10.38 1.04 27.75
N SER A 395 -10.16 2.06 28.57
CA SER A 395 -11.05 3.21 28.75
C SER A 395 -10.39 4.51 28.28
N GLU A 396 -11.05 5.19 27.35
CA GLU A 396 -10.72 6.50 26.78
C GLU A 396 -9.38 6.61 26.00
N VAL A 397 -9.37 7.54 25.03
CA VAL A 397 -8.20 7.80 24.18
C VAL A 397 -7.20 8.67 24.95
N SER A 398 -6.46 8.04 25.87
CA SER A 398 -5.44 8.71 26.67
C SER A 398 -4.31 9.24 25.78
N THR A 399 -4.37 10.54 25.49
CA THR A 399 -3.47 11.21 24.54
C THR A 399 -2.02 11.20 25.03
N THR A 400 -1.07 11.36 24.09
CA THR A 400 0.34 11.61 24.41
C THR A 400 0.59 13.05 24.86
N ALA A 401 -0.40 13.94 24.69
CA ALA A 401 -0.38 15.30 25.20
C ALA A 401 -0.30 15.31 26.74
N ARG A 402 0.39 16.29 27.30
CA ARG A 402 0.49 16.52 28.76
C ARG A 402 0.18 17.99 29.06
N PRO A 403 -0.48 18.28 30.19
CA PRO A 403 -0.75 19.65 30.60
C PRO A 403 0.53 20.49 30.67
N PHE A 404 0.42 21.78 30.34
CA PHE A 404 1.50 22.75 30.45
C PHE A 404 2.07 22.86 31.88
N ASP A 405 3.38 22.63 32.01
CA ASP A 405 4.17 22.99 33.19
C ASP A 405 5.36 23.87 32.73
N PRO A 406 5.40 25.17 33.11
CA PRO A 406 6.44 26.09 32.68
C PRO A 406 7.86 25.71 33.15
N ALA A 407 8.00 24.93 34.24
CA ALA A 407 9.29 24.47 34.73
C ALA A 407 9.86 23.28 33.91
N LEU A 408 9.00 22.57 33.17
CA LEU A 408 9.37 21.37 32.43
C LEU A 408 9.58 21.60 30.92
N VAL A 409 9.09 22.69 30.33
CA VAL A 409 9.19 22.94 28.87
C VAL A 409 10.65 23.06 28.41
N SER A 410 11.02 22.28 27.40
CA SER A 410 12.27 22.40 26.65
C SER A 410 12.07 23.36 25.47
N ILE A 411 12.65 24.56 25.61
CA ILE A 411 12.71 25.64 24.63
C ILE A 411 14.09 26.34 24.75
N PRO A 412 14.52 27.13 23.74
CA PRO A 412 15.75 27.91 23.78
C PRO A 412 15.93 28.79 25.03
N SER A 413 17.18 29.18 25.29
CA SER A 413 17.53 30.10 26.36
C SER A 413 16.98 31.51 26.11
N VAL A 414 16.81 32.30 27.18
CA VAL A 414 16.48 33.73 27.08
C VAL A 414 17.54 34.45 26.23
N GLY A 415 17.10 35.32 25.32
CA GLY A 415 17.98 36.05 24.39
C GLY A 415 18.61 35.23 23.26
N ALA A 416 18.20 33.97 23.04
CA ALA A 416 18.68 33.17 21.92
C ALA A 416 18.39 33.84 20.56
N ARG A 417 19.32 33.69 19.61
CA ARG A 417 19.18 34.17 18.23
C ARG A 417 19.32 32.99 17.27
N ALA A 418 18.20 32.58 16.68
CA ALA A 418 18.19 31.55 15.63
C ALA A 418 18.73 32.13 14.31
N PRO A 419 19.66 31.46 13.59
CA PRO A 419 20.01 31.83 12.23
C PRO A 419 18.82 31.77 11.28
N SER A 420 18.81 32.64 10.27
CA SER A 420 17.84 32.58 9.17
C SER A 420 18.02 31.29 8.38
N ILE A 421 16.93 30.59 8.05
CA ILE A 421 17.00 29.41 7.18
C ILE A 421 17.67 29.72 5.84
N MET A 422 17.50 30.94 5.32
CA MET A 422 18.14 31.43 4.09
C MET A 422 19.68 31.48 4.16
N SER A 423 20.26 31.47 5.36
CA SER A 423 21.72 31.46 5.59
C SER A 423 22.31 30.09 5.94
N VAL A 424 21.47 29.06 6.11
CA VAL A 424 21.91 27.70 6.49
C VAL A 424 21.45 26.60 5.53
N LEU A 425 20.52 26.89 4.62
CA LEU A 425 20.16 26.01 3.50
C LEU A 425 21.21 26.08 2.38
N ASP A 426 21.22 25.05 1.53
CA ASP A 426 21.90 25.00 0.24
C ASP A 426 21.14 25.81 -0.83
N PRO A 427 21.74 26.14 -2.00
CA PRO A 427 21.10 27.00 -3.00
C PRO A 427 19.68 26.58 -3.40
N VAL A 428 19.47 25.31 -3.78
CA VAL A 428 18.13 24.78 -4.12
C VAL A 428 17.15 24.90 -2.93
N GLY A 429 17.65 24.74 -1.69
CA GLY A 429 16.89 24.96 -0.47
C GLY A 429 16.51 26.43 -0.25
N VAL A 430 17.42 27.36 -0.58
CA VAL A 430 17.18 28.82 -0.53
C VAL A 430 16.16 29.22 -1.59
N ASP A 431 16.30 28.73 -2.83
CA ASP A 431 15.43 29.08 -3.96
C ASP A 431 13.97 28.64 -3.70
N VAL A 432 13.76 27.41 -3.21
CA VAL A 432 12.42 26.88 -2.82
C VAL A 432 11.76 27.66 -1.68
N VAL A 433 12.55 28.30 -0.80
CA VAL A 433 12.03 29.11 0.32
C VAL A 433 11.87 30.59 -0.06
N ALA A 434 12.64 31.08 -1.04
CA ALA A 434 12.41 32.39 -1.66
C ALA A 434 11.10 32.38 -2.46
N ASP A 435 10.91 31.37 -3.31
CA ASP A 435 9.68 31.11 -4.09
C ASP A 435 8.65 30.29 -3.28
N TYR A 436 8.43 30.61 -2.01
CA TYR A 436 7.50 29.85 -1.17
C TYR A 436 6.05 29.83 -1.71
N GLU A 437 5.67 30.82 -2.52
CA GLU A 437 4.31 30.96 -3.05
C GLU A 437 3.99 29.91 -4.13
N HIS A 438 4.89 29.66 -5.09
CA HIS A 438 4.69 28.59 -6.07
C HIS A 438 5.24 27.24 -5.59
N SER A 439 6.36 27.24 -4.86
CA SER A 439 7.03 26.00 -4.43
C SER A 439 6.45 25.37 -3.17
N MET A 440 5.97 26.15 -2.18
CA MET A 440 5.51 25.62 -0.88
C MET A 440 3.99 25.71 -0.66
N LEU A 441 3.31 26.72 -1.18
CA LEU A 441 1.87 26.91 -1.00
C LEU A 441 1.04 26.27 -2.13
N LEU A 442 -0.20 25.90 -1.83
CA LEU A 442 -1.23 25.63 -2.83
C LEU A 442 -1.64 26.95 -3.51
N SER A 443 -1.98 26.91 -4.79
CA SER A 443 -2.61 28.05 -5.47
C SER A 443 -3.99 28.35 -4.88
N SER A 444 -4.48 29.58 -5.11
CA SER A 444 -5.80 30.03 -4.64
C SER A 444 -6.95 29.10 -5.05
N ASN A 445 -6.84 28.47 -6.24
CA ASN A 445 -7.84 27.53 -6.75
C ASN A 445 -7.77 26.19 -6.01
N GLU A 446 -6.57 25.60 -5.88
CA GLU A 446 -6.36 24.35 -5.16
C GLU A 446 -6.80 24.46 -3.68
N TYR A 447 -6.42 25.56 -3.01
CA TYR A 447 -6.82 25.80 -1.63
C TYR A 447 -8.33 26.14 -1.51
N GLY A 448 -8.93 26.76 -2.52
CA GLY A 448 -10.38 26.92 -2.64
C GLY A 448 -11.11 25.58 -2.59
N SER A 449 -10.70 24.61 -3.42
CA SER A 449 -11.28 23.26 -3.41
C SER A 449 -11.11 22.54 -2.06
N VAL A 450 -9.95 22.70 -1.38
CA VAL A 450 -9.72 22.13 -0.03
C VAL A 450 -10.68 22.72 1.03
N LEU A 451 -11.15 23.96 0.86
CA LEU A 451 -12.18 24.55 1.71
C LEU A 451 -13.60 24.08 1.33
N GLU A 452 -13.89 23.91 0.04
CA GLU A 452 -15.16 23.39 -0.48
C GLU A 452 -15.40 21.92 -0.09
N GLU A 453 -14.34 21.11 0.02
CA GLU A 453 -14.39 19.74 0.58
C GLU A 453 -14.80 19.71 2.07
N GLY A 454 -14.91 20.86 2.74
CA GLY A 454 -15.52 20.97 4.06
C GLY A 454 -14.67 20.41 5.20
N ILE A 455 -13.34 20.34 5.02
CA ILE A 455 -12.39 19.74 5.97
C ILE A 455 -12.25 20.59 7.25
N LYS A 456 -13.20 20.44 8.18
CA LYS A 456 -13.28 21.19 9.45
C LYS A 456 -12.21 20.76 10.47
N VAL A 457 -10.99 21.24 10.29
CA VAL A 457 -9.90 21.06 11.27
C VAL A 457 -9.95 22.16 12.34
N GLN A 458 -10.32 21.78 13.56
CA GLN A 458 -10.11 22.58 14.78
C GLN A 458 -8.72 22.29 15.38
N PRO A 459 -7.84 23.29 15.57
CA PRO A 459 -6.57 23.12 16.28
C PRO A 459 -6.77 22.72 17.76
N TYR A 460 -5.92 21.83 18.26
CA TYR A 460 -5.87 21.44 19.66
C TYR A 460 -4.91 22.35 20.43
N MET A 461 -5.40 22.93 21.52
CA MET A 461 -4.62 23.74 22.46
C MET A 461 -4.48 23.01 23.79
N ASP A 462 -3.35 23.18 24.46
CA ASP A 462 -3.16 22.70 25.83
C ASP A 462 -4.28 23.21 26.76
N VAL A 463 -4.83 22.31 27.59
CA VAL A 463 -6.01 22.60 28.42
C VAL A 463 -5.79 23.66 29.50
N ILE A 464 -4.56 23.85 29.99
CA ILE A 464 -4.23 24.92 30.94
C ILE A 464 -4.11 26.25 30.19
N LEU A 465 -3.41 26.26 29.04
CA LEU A 465 -3.30 27.47 28.22
C LEU A 465 -4.65 27.90 27.62
N GLN A 466 -5.55 26.97 27.33
CA GLN A 466 -6.90 27.26 26.83
C GLN A 466 -7.83 27.81 27.91
N SER A 467 -7.70 27.36 29.17
CA SER A 467 -8.57 27.76 30.28
C SER A 467 -8.06 28.96 31.09
N SER A 468 -6.76 29.24 31.06
CA SER A 468 -6.12 30.31 31.84
C SER A 468 -5.45 31.34 30.95
N ILE A 469 -6.13 32.49 30.75
CA ILE A 469 -5.63 33.63 29.97
C ILE A 469 -4.28 34.13 30.51
N SER A 470 -4.11 34.19 31.83
CA SER A 470 -2.86 34.62 32.46
C SER A 470 -1.72 33.62 32.26
N SER A 471 -2.00 32.31 32.31
CA SER A 471 -1.00 31.27 31.99
C SER A 471 -0.61 31.33 30.51
N TYR A 472 -1.56 31.63 29.62
CA TYR A 472 -1.28 31.83 28.19
C TYR A 472 -0.45 33.09 27.92
N GLN A 473 -0.79 34.23 28.54
CA GLN A 473 -0.01 35.47 28.43
C GLN A 473 1.42 35.28 28.97
N ALA A 474 1.59 34.61 30.11
CA ALA A 474 2.90 34.27 30.66
C ALA A 474 3.70 33.32 29.75
N PHE A 475 3.03 32.36 29.10
CA PHE A 475 3.65 31.49 28.10
C PHE A 475 4.10 32.28 26.85
N VAL A 476 3.27 33.17 26.31
CA VAL A 476 3.60 34.05 25.19
C VAL A 476 4.80 34.96 25.53
N HIS A 477 4.79 35.61 26.70
CA HIS A 477 5.91 36.44 27.16
C HIS A 477 7.20 35.61 27.35
N SER A 478 7.08 34.36 27.82
CA SER A 478 8.19 33.40 27.91
C SER A 478 8.80 33.06 26.54
N LEU A 479 7.97 32.87 25.51
CA LEU A 479 8.47 32.64 24.13
C LEU A 479 9.09 33.91 23.53
N PHE A 480 8.49 35.09 23.74
CA PHE A 480 9.02 36.39 23.28
C PHE A 480 10.41 36.68 23.85
N THR A 481 10.59 36.56 25.16
CA THR A 481 11.90 36.75 25.85
C THR A 481 12.97 35.73 25.42
N ARG A 482 12.59 34.66 24.72
CA ARG A 482 13.49 33.64 24.12
C ARG A 482 13.71 33.85 22.61
N GLY A 483 13.26 34.98 22.06
CA GLY A 483 13.44 35.36 20.66
C GLY A 483 12.52 34.63 19.67
N MET A 484 11.61 33.78 20.15
CA MET A 484 10.78 32.92 19.31
C MET A 484 9.57 33.63 18.68
N LEU A 485 9.20 34.82 19.19
CA LEU A 485 8.03 35.58 18.76
C LEU A 485 8.35 37.02 18.35
N ASP A 486 7.57 37.53 17.40
CA ASP A 486 7.22 38.94 17.22
C ASP A 486 5.69 39.05 17.24
N PHE A 487 5.13 40.23 16.94
CA PHE A 487 3.69 40.47 16.99
C PHE A 487 3.19 41.13 15.70
N CYS A 488 1.92 40.92 15.36
CA CYS A 488 1.25 41.55 14.22
C CYS A 488 -0.24 41.81 14.49
N GLU A 489 -0.83 42.76 13.75
CA GLU A 489 -2.26 43.11 13.88
C GLU A 489 -3.20 42.07 13.24
N HIS A 490 -2.69 41.30 12.28
CA HIS A 490 -3.48 40.34 11.49
C HIS A 490 -2.78 38.98 11.45
N ALA A 491 -3.54 37.90 11.65
CA ALA A 491 -3.04 36.53 11.54
C ALA A 491 -3.26 35.96 10.13
N GLY A 492 -2.18 35.62 9.43
CA GLY A 492 -2.27 34.91 8.15
C GLY A 492 -2.75 33.46 8.31
N GLY A 493 -2.42 32.82 9.45
CA GLY A 493 -2.91 31.51 9.86
C GLY A 493 -2.76 31.32 11.38
N LEU A 494 -3.60 30.45 11.98
CA LEU A 494 -3.61 30.20 13.42
C LEU A 494 -3.09 28.80 13.76
N VAL A 495 -2.21 28.74 14.76
CA VAL A 495 -1.67 27.51 15.37
C VAL A 495 -1.80 27.58 16.89
N THR A 496 -1.90 26.43 17.55
CA THR A 496 -2.08 26.35 19.01
C THR A 496 -1.00 25.49 19.68
N PRO A 497 -0.47 25.88 20.85
CA PRO A 497 0.56 25.12 21.55
C PRO A 497 0.00 23.91 22.28
N PHE A 498 0.73 22.79 22.24
CA PHE A 498 0.54 21.64 23.14
C PHE A 498 1.88 20.98 23.48
N PHE A 499 1.88 20.08 24.47
CA PHE A 499 3.12 19.51 25.03
C PHE A 499 3.07 17.99 25.06
N VAL A 500 4.22 17.34 24.85
CA VAL A 500 4.38 15.87 25.01
C VAL A 500 5.61 15.55 25.86
N THR A 501 5.68 14.35 26.44
CA THR A 501 6.83 13.93 27.27
C THR A 501 8.13 13.82 26.45
N LYS A 502 9.16 14.58 26.86
CA LYS A 502 10.57 14.43 26.43
C LYS A 502 11.31 13.48 27.39
N LYS A 503 12.45 12.93 26.99
CA LYS A 503 13.36 12.20 27.90
C LYS A 503 13.68 13.05 29.14
N GLY A 504 13.88 12.40 30.29
CA GLY A 504 14.27 13.08 31.53
C GLY A 504 13.16 13.87 32.23
N GLY A 505 11.88 13.57 31.95
CA GLY A 505 10.73 14.20 32.62
C GLY A 505 10.37 15.60 32.14
N LYS A 506 11.06 16.12 31.11
CA LYS A 506 10.73 17.40 30.49
C LYS A 506 9.53 17.31 29.56
N LEU A 507 8.96 18.46 29.21
CA LEU A 507 7.98 18.63 28.15
C LEU A 507 8.66 19.10 26.86
N ARG A 508 8.24 18.55 25.72
CA ARG A 508 8.55 19.06 24.38
C ARG A 508 7.32 19.84 23.89
N LEU A 509 7.51 21.13 23.61
CA LEU A 509 6.52 21.95 22.91
C LEU A 509 6.32 21.43 21.49
N ILE A 510 5.08 21.47 21.01
CA ILE A 510 4.64 21.22 19.64
C ILE A 510 3.54 22.24 19.33
N PHE A 511 3.41 22.66 18.07
CA PHE A 511 2.28 23.48 17.62
C PHE A 511 1.34 22.63 16.76
N ASP A 512 0.03 22.73 17.00
CA ASP A 512 -0.96 22.16 16.10
C ASP A 512 -1.08 23.03 14.86
N CYS A 513 -0.30 22.68 13.85
CA CYS A 513 -0.33 23.31 12.54
C CYS A 513 -1.31 22.64 11.57
N ARG A 514 -2.20 21.71 11.99
CA ARG A 514 -3.02 20.93 11.04
C ARG A 514 -3.85 21.81 10.10
N THR A 515 -4.49 22.86 10.61
CA THR A 515 -5.28 23.81 9.80
C THR A 515 -4.40 24.66 8.87
N VAL A 516 -3.18 24.99 9.28
CA VAL A 516 -2.21 25.73 8.44
C VAL A 516 -1.60 24.84 7.36
N ASN A 517 -1.32 23.58 7.68
CA ASN A 517 -0.77 22.59 6.76
C ASN A 517 -1.70 22.33 5.55
N LEU A 518 -3.01 22.61 5.65
CA LEU A 518 -3.95 22.55 4.52
C LEU A 518 -3.65 23.57 3.40
N ARG A 519 -2.87 24.62 3.67
CA ARG A 519 -2.42 25.61 2.67
C ARG A 519 -1.12 25.23 1.97
N PHE A 520 -0.40 24.24 2.49
CA PHE A 520 0.92 23.88 1.99
C PHE A 520 0.84 22.66 1.06
N LYS A 521 1.54 22.74 -0.06
CA LYS A 521 1.88 21.58 -0.88
C LYS A 521 2.62 20.54 -0.02
N LYS A 522 2.60 19.29 -0.45
CA LYS A 522 3.36 18.21 0.20
C LYS A 522 4.86 18.43 -0.07
N ALA A 523 5.65 18.58 0.99
CA ALA A 523 7.10 18.76 0.89
C ALA A 523 7.77 17.65 0.04
N PRO A 524 8.80 17.97 -0.77
CA PRO A 524 9.56 16.98 -1.53
C PRO A 524 10.15 15.87 -0.66
N LYS A 525 10.39 14.70 -1.27
CA LYS A 525 11.05 13.58 -0.59
C LYS A 525 12.55 13.85 -0.49
N ILE A 526 13.03 14.25 0.67
CA ILE A 526 14.46 14.35 0.98
C ILE A 526 15.05 12.97 1.26
N ALA A 527 16.24 12.70 0.72
CA ALA A 527 17.06 11.54 1.05
C ALA A 527 17.59 11.68 2.49
N MET A 528 17.30 10.66 3.30
CA MET A 528 17.66 10.59 4.71
C MET A 528 18.18 9.21 5.01
N GLY A 529 19.19 9.08 5.87
CA GLY A 529 19.55 7.78 6.42
C GLY A 529 18.51 7.26 7.40
N SER A 530 18.46 5.95 7.55
CA SER A 530 17.67 5.24 8.56
C SER A 530 18.61 4.44 9.47
N GLY A 531 18.14 3.99 10.63
CA GLY A 531 18.92 3.07 11.46
C GLY A 531 19.30 1.76 10.74
N SER A 532 18.49 1.34 9.77
CA SER A 532 18.80 0.24 8.85
C SER A 532 19.87 0.56 7.80
N SER A 533 20.12 1.84 7.46
CA SER A 533 21.17 2.23 6.50
C SER A 533 22.58 1.95 7.03
N TRP A 534 22.76 1.77 8.35
CA TRP A 534 24.00 1.23 8.93
C TRP A 534 24.34 -0.16 8.39
N ALA A 535 23.35 -1.02 8.09
CA ALA A 535 23.58 -2.39 7.61
C ALA A 535 24.12 -2.48 6.17
N SER A 536 24.03 -1.39 5.40
CA SER A 536 24.62 -1.30 4.05
C SER A 536 26.08 -0.85 4.01
N LEU A 537 26.70 -0.52 5.16
CA LEU A 537 28.13 -0.25 5.20
C LEU A 537 28.96 -1.53 5.00
N GLU A 538 30.11 -1.36 4.37
CA GLU A 538 31.13 -2.40 4.20
C GLU A 538 32.41 -1.97 4.91
N VAL A 539 32.88 -2.82 5.83
CA VAL A 539 34.14 -2.67 6.58
C VAL A 539 35.01 -3.88 6.24
N ALA A 540 36.31 -3.72 6.03
CA ALA A 540 37.15 -4.87 5.69
C ALA A 540 37.35 -5.81 6.90
N GLU A 541 37.90 -6.99 6.63
CA GLU A 541 38.32 -7.91 7.69
C GLU A 541 39.48 -7.32 8.49
N GLY A 542 39.44 -7.43 9.82
CA GLY A 542 40.40 -6.79 10.73
C GLY A 542 40.18 -5.29 10.99
N GLU A 543 39.65 -4.53 10.03
CA GLU A 543 39.38 -3.08 10.19
C GLU A 543 38.32 -2.78 11.26
N GLN A 544 38.55 -1.76 12.08
CA GLN A 544 37.58 -1.26 13.06
C GLN A 544 36.75 -0.11 12.50
N LEU A 545 35.48 -0.01 12.89
CA LEU A 545 34.63 1.14 12.58
C LEU A 545 34.60 2.09 13.79
N TRP A 546 35.12 3.30 13.62
CA TRP A 546 35.01 4.38 14.59
C TRP A 546 33.78 5.23 14.28
N ILE A 547 33.05 5.64 15.31
CA ILE A 547 31.88 6.53 15.19
C ILE A 547 31.99 7.66 16.22
N ALA A 548 31.73 8.89 15.78
CA ALA A 548 31.57 10.07 16.63
C ALA A 548 30.15 10.65 16.45
N GLN A 549 29.64 11.36 17.47
CA GLN A 549 28.27 11.91 17.47
C GLN A 549 28.20 13.33 18.05
N SER A 550 27.09 14.02 17.73
CA SER A 550 26.63 15.24 18.41
C SER A 550 25.15 15.50 18.14
N ASP A 551 24.46 16.27 18.98
CA ASP A 551 23.03 16.58 18.84
C ASP A 551 22.76 18.10 18.91
N ILE A 552 21.93 18.64 18.02
CA ILE A 552 21.55 20.06 17.99
C ILE A 552 20.38 20.32 18.95
N LYS A 553 20.65 21.03 20.04
CA LYS A 553 19.68 21.31 21.09
C LYS A 553 18.49 22.13 20.60
N ASP A 554 17.28 21.61 20.85
CA ASP A 554 15.99 22.26 20.59
C ASP A 554 15.88 22.79 19.13
N TYR A 555 16.32 21.95 18.18
CA TYR A 555 16.73 22.34 16.82
C TYR A 555 15.74 23.18 16.00
N PHE A 556 14.46 22.77 15.87
CA PHE A 556 13.47 23.52 15.09
C PHE A 556 13.32 24.98 15.56
N TYR A 557 13.38 25.21 16.86
CA TYR A 557 13.30 26.54 17.46
C TYR A 557 14.61 27.33 17.37
N SER A 558 15.65 26.72 16.81
CA SER A 558 16.93 27.34 16.45
C SER A 558 17.03 27.66 14.95
N LEU A 559 15.93 27.56 14.18
CA LEU A 559 15.85 27.92 12.75
C LEU A 559 14.85 29.07 12.59
N ALA A 560 15.29 30.25 12.14
CA ALA A 560 14.43 31.43 11.98
C ALA A 560 13.75 31.49 10.61
N LEU A 561 12.45 31.80 10.59
CA LEU A 561 11.63 31.94 9.40
C LEU A 561 11.77 33.34 8.75
N PRO A 562 11.69 33.44 7.42
CA PRO A 562 11.41 34.71 6.74
C PRO A 562 10.05 35.26 7.16
N ALA A 563 9.91 36.59 7.25
CA ALA A 563 8.68 37.24 7.69
C ALA A 563 7.45 36.87 6.83
N ALA A 564 7.65 36.65 5.53
CA ALA A 564 6.62 36.22 4.58
C ALA A 564 6.10 34.79 4.83
N LEU A 565 6.87 33.93 5.49
CA LEU A 565 6.41 32.61 5.95
C LEU A 565 5.89 32.66 7.41
N ALA A 566 6.47 33.51 8.25
CA ALA A 566 6.07 33.65 9.65
C ALA A 566 4.57 34.00 9.82
N GLN A 567 3.98 34.75 8.89
CA GLN A 567 2.56 35.17 8.94
C GLN A 567 1.54 34.01 9.05
N PHE A 568 1.89 32.80 8.58
CA PHE A 568 1.01 31.64 8.66
C PHE A 568 0.99 30.98 10.06
N PHE A 569 1.89 31.38 10.96
CA PHE A 569 2.13 30.73 12.25
C PHE A 569 1.86 31.67 13.42
N CYS A 570 0.67 32.27 13.44
CA CYS A 570 0.21 33.12 14.53
C CYS A 570 -0.49 32.31 15.63
N LEU A 571 -0.34 32.75 16.87
CA LEU A 571 -0.98 32.20 18.05
C LEU A 571 -2.28 33.00 18.36
N PRO A 572 -3.21 32.48 19.18
CA PRO A 572 -4.41 33.21 19.60
C PRO A 572 -4.12 34.62 20.14
N SER A 573 -4.96 35.60 19.79
CA SER A 573 -4.64 37.01 20.06
C SER A 573 -4.69 37.40 21.53
N ILE A 574 -3.69 38.19 21.93
CA ILE A 574 -3.61 38.83 23.24
C ILE A 574 -4.06 40.29 23.15
N ASP A 575 -4.19 40.94 24.30
CA ASP A 575 -4.40 42.39 24.38
C ASP A 575 -3.11 43.13 24.02
N ALA A 576 -3.18 44.17 23.19
CA ALA A 576 -1.99 44.88 22.73
C ALA A 576 -1.33 45.76 23.81
N SER A 577 -2.04 46.12 24.88
CA SER A 577 -1.45 46.88 26.00
C SER A 577 -0.27 46.15 26.68
N LEU A 578 -0.29 44.81 26.64
CA LEU A 578 0.80 43.95 27.12
C LEU A 578 2.11 44.16 26.36
N LEU A 579 2.07 44.61 25.10
CA LEU A 579 3.29 44.88 24.33
C LEU A 579 4.03 46.10 24.90
N THR A 580 3.30 47.07 25.44
CA THR A 580 3.86 48.23 26.14
C THR A 580 4.41 47.82 27.50
N GLU A 581 3.71 46.96 28.24
CA GLU A 581 4.16 46.40 29.53
C GLU A 581 5.48 45.62 29.38
N TRP A 582 5.58 44.77 28.34
CA TRP A 582 6.76 43.94 28.08
C TRP A 582 7.87 44.67 27.32
N GLY A 583 7.72 45.98 27.06
CA GLY A 583 8.72 46.80 26.38
C GLY A 583 9.06 46.34 24.96
N VAL A 584 8.08 45.82 24.21
CA VAL A 584 8.29 45.24 22.88
C VAL A 584 8.75 46.33 21.90
N PRO A 585 9.91 46.17 21.22
CA PRO A 585 10.36 47.14 20.21
C PRO A 585 9.43 47.18 18.99
N GLY A 586 9.27 48.34 18.36
CA GLY A 586 8.48 48.49 17.12
C GLY A 586 8.94 47.57 15.98
N ALA A 587 10.24 47.29 15.89
CA ALA A 587 10.81 46.33 14.93
C ALA A 587 10.38 44.86 15.16
N LEU A 588 9.71 44.55 16.27
CA LEU A 588 9.10 43.26 16.61
C LEU A 588 7.57 43.36 16.75
N GLY A 589 6.95 44.41 16.22
CA GLY A 589 5.50 44.62 16.28
C GLY A 589 5.01 45.24 17.59
N GLY A 590 5.87 45.95 18.34
CA GLY A 590 5.45 46.75 19.49
C GLY A 590 4.77 48.05 19.04
N PHE A 591 3.55 48.30 19.51
CA PHE A 591 2.78 49.50 19.18
C PHE A 591 2.66 50.41 20.40
N SER A 592 3.02 51.68 20.28
CA SER A 592 2.92 52.64 21.40
C SER A 592 1.49 53.04 21.75
N ASN A 593 0.59 53.08 20.76
CA ASN A 593 -0.73 53.71 20.87
C ASN A 593 -1.92 52.79 20.47
N TYR A 594 -1.70 51.49 20.21
CA TYR A 594 -2.74 50.60 19.68
C TYR A 594 -3.51 49.88 20.81
N GLN A 595 -4.82 50.14 20.93
CA GLN A 595 -5.70 49.55 21.96
C GLN A 595 -6.56 48.39 21.43
N GLY A 596 -6.03 47.61 20.48
CA GLY A 596 -6.71 46.47 19.87
C GLY A 596 -6.19 45.10 20.33
N ARG A 597 -6.51 44.07 19.54
CA ARG A 597 -5.96 42.72 19.67
C ARG A 597 -4.73 42.56 18.78
N CYS A 598 -3.65 42.02 19.31
CA CYS A 598 -2.48 41.63 18.52
C CYS A 598 -2.27 40.12 18.56
N TYR A 599 -1.67 39.58 17.51
CA TYR A 599 -1.38 38.16 17.36
C TYR A 599 0.12 37.93 17.59
N PRO A 600 0.51 37.08 18.57
CA PRO A 600 1.90 36.66 18.70
C PRO A 600 2.25 35.71 17.56
N ARG A 601 3.34 35.97 16.83
CA ARG A 601 3.70 35.29 15.58
C ARG A 601 5.04 34.59 15.71
N LEU A 602 5.13 33.33 15.26
CA LEU A 602 6.34 32.52 15.38
C LEU A 602 7.39 32.95 14.36
N ARG A 603 8.54 33.38 14.88
CA ARG A 603 9.74 33.75 14.10
C ARG A 603 10.65 32.57 13.81
N VAL A 604 10.32 31.39 14.33
CA VAL A 604 11.13 30.17 14.25
C VAL A 604 10.29 29.00 13.76
N VAL A 605 10.93 28.01 13.11
CA VAL A 605 10.26 26.87 12.47
C VAL A 605 9.39 26.11 13.49
N PRO A 606 8.06 26.07 13.33
CA PRO A 606 7.19 25.37 14.27
C PRO A 606 7.28 23.86 14.08
N MET A 607 7.70 23.16 15.14
CA MET A 607 7.52 21.71 15.22
C MET A 607 6.01 21.39 15.16
N GLY A 608 5.58 20.81 14.03
CA GLY A 608 4.16 20.58 13.70
C GLY A 608 3.81 20.95 12.24
N TRP A 609 4.56 21.86 11.63
CA TRP A 609 4.39 22.23 10.22
C TRP A 609 4.94 21.16 9.27
N SER A 610 4.23 20.92 8.17
CA SER A 610 4.51 19.85 7.20
C SER A 610 5.90 19.93 6.54
N TRP A 611 6.46 21.14 6.37
CA TRP A 611 7.79 21.36 5.78
C TRP A 611 8.93 21.43 6.81
N ALA A 612 8.63 21.48 8.12
CA ALA A 612 9.65 21.68 9.16
C ALA A 612 10.78 20.64 9.11
N MET A 613 10.44 19.37 8.87
CA MET A 613 11.41 18.27 8.71
C MET A 613 12.31 18.44 7.47
N TRP A 614 11.76 18.92 6.35
CA TRP A 614 12.50 19.09 5.10
C TRP A 614 13.56 20.19 5.28
N ILE A 615 13.15 21.36 5.79
CA ILE A 615 14.06 22.48 6.06
C ILE A 615 15.16 22.09 7.06
N ALA A 616 14.77 21.48 8.19
CA ALA A 616 15.71 21.11 9.24
C ALA A 616 16.72 20.04 8.78
N GLN A 617 16.26 18.96 8.13
CA GLN A 617 17.17 17.93 7.60
C GLN A 617 18.13 18.52 6.56
N ARG A 618 17.62 19.35 5.65
CA ARG A 618 18.39 19.95 4.56
C ARG A 618 19.48 20.90 5.09
N ALA A 619 19.14 21.78 6.02
CA ALA A 619 20.08 22.68 6.68
C ALA A 619 21.15 21.92 7.49
N HIS A 620 20.78 20.87 8.24
CA HIS A 620 21.75 20.07 8.98
C HIS A 620 22.72 19.35 8.03
N GLN A 621 22.20 18.68 6.99
CA GLN A 621 23.04 17.98 6.02
C GLN A 621 24.05 18.92 5.34
N PHE A 622 23.61 20.09 4.89
CA PHE A 622 24.49 21.04 4.21
C PHE A 622 25.56 21.63 5.15
N GLN A 623 25.18 22.13 6.33
CA GLN A 623 26.17 22.74 7.24
C GLN A 623 27.12 21.71 7.87
N ALA A 624 26.67 20.48 8.13
CA ALA A 624 27.54 19.43 8.64
C ALA A 624 28.54 18.92 7.57
N LEU A 625 28.13 18.84 6.29
CA LEU A 625 29.06 18.54 5.19
C LEU A 625 30.15 19.62 5.04
N ILE A 626 29.75 20.90 4.98
CA ILE A 626 30.68 22.04 4.90
C ILE A 626 31.70 21.98 6.04
N GLY A 627 31.24 21.79 7.28
CA GLY A 627 32.12 21.74 8.44
C GLY A 627 33.03 20.52 8.46
N ALA A 628 32.53 19.35 8.07
CA ALA A 628 33.31 18.12 8.03
C ALA A 628 34.37 18.10 6.92
N GLY A 629 34.31 19.02 5.95
CA GLY A 629 35.14 18.97 4.73
C GLY A 629 34.77 17.79 3.82
N LEU A 630 33.52 17.33 3.89
CA LEU A 630 33.05 16.14 3.16
C LEU A 630 32.09 16.54 2.03
N ASN A 631 32.19 15.81 0.92
CA ASN A 631 31.31 15.96 -0.24
C ASN A 631 30.02 15.14 -0.10
N GLN A 632 29.01 15.47 -0.91
CA GLN A 632 27.68 14.85 -0.85
C GLN A 632 27.67 13.36 -1.21
N ASP A 633 28.71 12.80 -1.81
CA ASP A 633 28.86 11.35 -1.99
C ASP A 633 29.09 10.60 -0.66
N ARG A 634 29.59 11.30 0.37
CA ARG A 634 29.87 10.75 1.71
C ARG A 634 28.64 10.66 2.62
N LEU A 635 27.50 11.21 2.21
CA LEU A 635 26.23 11.12 2.94
C LEU A 635 25.65 9.70 2.88
N LEU A 636 25.53 9.04 4.04
CA LEU A 636 24.87 7.74 4.19
C LEU A 636 23.34 7.94 4.25
N VAL A 637 22.65 7.68 3.15
CA VAL A 637 21.20 7.92 3.00
C VAL A 637 20.48 6.76 2.32
N ASP A 638 19.21 6.56 2.65
CA ASP A 638 18.32 5.63 1.96
C ASP A 638 18.02 6.16 0.55
N GLY A 639 18.28 5.37 -0.51
CA GLY A 639 17.99 5.76 -1.90
C GLY A 639 19.13 5.54 -2.88
N ARG A 640 20.36 5.33 -2.40
CA ARG A 640 21.55 5.05 -3.22
C ARG A 640 22.52 4.16 -2.45
N PRO A 641 23.50 3.49 -3.11
CA PRO A 641 24.49 2.68 -2.42
C PRO A 641 25.22 3.44 -1.31
N ALA A 642 25.64 2.71 -0.27
CA ALA A 642 26.42 3.31 0.82
C ALA A 642 27.83 3.73 0.33
N PRO A 643 28.42 4.81 0.88
CA PRO A 643 29.75 5.23 0.47
C PRO A 643 30.81 4.25 1.00
N ASN A 644 31.83 3.96 0.20
CA ASN A 644 32.90 3.03 0.57
C ASN A 644 33.85 3.65 1.64
N LEU A 645 34.47 2.81 2.47
CA LEU A 645 35.35 3.23 3.58
C LEU A 645 36.86 2.96 3.36
N LYS A 646 37.26 2.51 2.17
CA LYS A 646 38.61 1.95 1.93
C LYS A 646 39.76 2.93 2.15
N ASP A 647 39.52 4.20 1.83
CA ASP A 647 40.55 5.25 1.85
C ASP A 647 40.63 5.96 3.22
N GLY A 648 39.99 5.42 4.27
CA GLY A 648 39.89 6.03 5.60
C GLY A 648 38.91 7.20 5.69
N THR A 649 38.55 7.83 4.56
CA THR A 649 37.60 8.94 4.44
C THR A 649 36.28 8.66 5.16
N PRO A 650 35.83 9.49 6.11
CA PRO A 650 34.58 9.26 6.83
C PRO A 650 33.34 9.29 5.93
N ILE A 651 32.26 8.70 6.44
CA ILE A 651 30.87 8.93 6.02
C ILE A 651 30.14 9.76 7.06
N ILE A 652 29.06 10.41 6.64
CA ILE A 652 28.27 11.31 7.48
C ILE A 652 26.79 10.93 7.41
N LEU A 653 26.14 10.89 8.58
CA LEU A 653 24.72 10.54 8.77
C LEU A 653 24.07 11.56 9.72
N PRO A 654 23.58 12.69 9.18
CA PRO A 654 22.70 13.63 9.87
C PRO A 654 21.25 13.13 9.82
N TYR A 655 20.53 13.24 10.92
CA TYR A 655 19.13 12.86 11.04
C TYR A 655 18.41 13.81 12.02
N CYS A 656 17.66 14.76 11.48
CA CYS A 656 17.01 15.83 12.23
C CYS A 656 18.02 16.62 13.10
N ASP A 657 17.97 16.46 14.41
CA ASP A 657 18.87 17.04 15.41
C ASP A 657 20.17 16.23 15.61
N ASN A 658 20.16 14.93 15.31
CA ASN A 658 21.25 13.99 15.58
C ASN A 658 22.28 13.96 14.42
N LEU A 659 23.58 14.04 14.74
CA LEU A 659 24.69 13.85 13.80
C LEU A 659 25.50 12.60 14.18
N ASN A 660 25.85 11.80 13.18
CA ASN A 660 26.79 10.68 13.30
C ASN A 660 27.83 10.82 12.18
N ILE A 661 29.10 10.61 12.48
CA ILE A 661 30.18 10.50 11.50
C ILE A 661 30.96 9.22 11.79
N ALA A 662 31.25 8.41 10.78
CA ALA A 662 31.88 7.10 10.95
C ALA A 662 32.91 6.79 9.88
N GLY A 663 33.89 5.93 10.19
CA GLY A 663 34.98 5.59 9.27
C GLY A 663 35.99 4.63 9.90
N THR A 664 36.94 4.16 9.10
CA THR A 664 37.97 3.19 9.54
C THR A 664 39.17 3.85 10.20
N ASN A 665 39.43 5.13 9.91
CA ASN A 665 40.43 5.96 10.57
C ASN A 665 39.78 6.80 11.69
N ARG A 666 40.29 6.69 12.92
CA ARG A 666 39.72 7.36 14.10
C ARG A 666 39.93 8.87 14.06
N GLU A 667 41.11 9.30 13.67
CA GLU A 667 41.56 10.69 13.68
C GLU A 667 40.78 11.51 12.63
N LEU A 668 40.57 10.97 11.44
CA LEU A 668 39.73 11.58 10.40
C LEU A 668 38.26 11.67 10.83
N VAL A 669 37.71 10.64 11.49
CA VAL A 669 36.35 10.67 12.05
C VAL A 669 36.20 11.76 13.12
N GLN A 670 37.20 11.89 14.00
CA GLN A 670 37.20 12.93 15.04
C GLN A 670 37.33 14.34 14.44
N GLN A 671 38.25 14.54 13.50
CA GLN A 671 38.45 15.82 12.79
C GLN A 671 37.19 16.25 12.02
N ALA A 672 36.56 15.33 11.28
CA ALA A 672 35.31 15.60 10.58
C ALA A 672 34.17 15.97 11.54
N LYS A 673 34.07 15.31 12.71
CA LYS A 673 33.12 15.70 13.76
C LYS A 673 33.41 17.09 14.32
N GLU A 674 34.66 17.37 14.67
CA GLU A 674 35.06 18.68 15.21
C GLU A 674 34.82 19.81 14.22
N GLY A 675 35.13 19.61 12.94
CA GLY A 675 34.82 20.54 11.86
C GLY A 675 33.30 20.77 11.69
N ALA A 676 32.50 19.70 11.66
CA ALA A 676 31.04 19.80 11.59
C ALA A 676 30.46 20.57 12.79
N VAL A 677 30.88 20.23 14.00
CA VAL A 677 30.43 20.89 15.23
C VAL A 677 30.89 22.35 15.30
N LYS A 678 32.12 22.66 14.86
CA LYS A 678 32.64 24.03 14.73
C LYS A 678 31.77 24.85 13.77
N ARG A 679 31.48 24.32 12.58
CA ARG A 679 30.63 24.99 11.58
C ARG A 679 29.20 25.20 12.07
N LEU A 680 28.60 24.19 12.71
CA LEU A 680 27.25 24.31 13.30
C LEU A 680 27.22 25.40 14.38
N ARG A 681 28.26 25.53 15.21
CA ARG A 681 28.40 26.61 16.20
C ARG A 681 28.63 27.98 15.55
N GLU A 682 29.45 28.06 14.49
CA GLU A 682 29.69 29.31 13.73
C GLU A 682 28.41 29.88 13.10
N VAL A 683 27.52 29.03 12.58
CA VAL A 683 26.22 29.49 12.07
C VAL A 683 25.16 29.69 13.17
N GLY A 684 25.51 29.49 14.45
CA GLY A 684 24.64 29.81 15.59
C GLY A 684 23.84 28.65 16.20
N PHE A 685 24.08 27.40 15.82
CA PHE A 685 23.42 26.25 16.44
C PHE A 685 24.05 25.84 17.78
N LEU A 686 23.21 25.48 18.75
CA LEU A 686 23.63 25.02 20.07
C LEU A 686 23.86 23.50 20.08
N VAL A 687 25.07 23.08 19.71
CA VAL A 687 25.47 21.66 19.72
C VAL A 687 25.79 21.16 21.13
N HIS A 688 25.21 20.02 21.51
CA HIS A 688 25.42 19.30 22.77
C HIS A 688 25.47 17.77 22.56
N GLU A 689 25.51 16.99 23.65
CA GLU A 689 25.63 15.51 23.65
C GLU A 689 26.72 14.99 22.67
N GLU A 690 27.87 15.68 22.64
CA GLU A 690 29.03 15.27 21.85
C GLU A 690 29.65 13.96 22.35
N VAL A 691 29.95 13.05 21.43
CA VAL A 691 30.68 11.80 21.68
C VAL A 691 31.88 11.76 20.73
N GLU A 692 33.08 11.58 21.30
CA GLU A 692 34.32 11.39 20.53
C GLU A 692 34.34 10.07 19.75
N ALA A 693 35.22 9.98 18.75
CA ALA A 693 35.41 8.80 17.92
C ALA A 693 35.71 7.54 18.77
N CYS A 694 34.71 6.65 18.84
CA CYS A 694 34.70 5.44 19.67
C CYS A 694 34.17 4.21 18.92
N LEU A 695 34.38 3.02 19.47
CA LEU A 695 34.06 1.73 18.83
C LEU A 695 32.67 1.17 19.17
N GLN A 696 31.92 1.77 20.07
CA GLN A 696 30.57 1.32 20.41
C GLN A 696 29.67 2.51 20.70
N VAL A 697 28.59 2.63 19.92
CA VAL A 697 27.67 3.76 20.00
C VAL A 697 26.22 3.33 19.72
N ASP A 698 25.26 4.08 20.27
CA ASP A 698 23.84 3.90 19.97
C ASP A 698 23.36 4.97 18.96
N SER A 699 22.79 4.56 17.84
CA SER A 699 22.32 5.44 16.77
C SER A 699 20.99 4.97 16.17
N LEU A 700 20.04 5.89 16.02
CA LEU A 700 18.75 5.69 15.33
C LEU A 700 17.94 4.43 15.73
N GLY A 701 18.11 3.94 16.97
CA GLY A 701 17.41 2.77 17.50
C GLY A 701 18.26 1.50 17.64
N TYR A 702 19.49 1.52 17.14
CA TYR A 702 20.44 0.41 17.06
C TYR A 702 21.70 0.69 17.87
N THR A 703 22.38 -0.37 18.29
CA THR A 703 23.76 -0.33 18.79
C THR A 703 24.69 -0.76 17.66
N ILE A 704 25.70 0.06 17.38
CA ILE A 704 26.77 -0.21 16.43
C ILE A 704 27.99 -0.59 17.27
N ASN A 705 28.50 -1.81 17.09
CA ASN A 705 29.77 -2.25 17.65
C ASN A 705 30.79 -2.37 16.51
N GLY A 706 31.63 -1.36 16.38
CA GLY A 706 32.67 -1.26 15.36
C GLY A 706 33.94 -2.08 15.63
N SER A 707 34.11 -2.65 16.84
CA SER A 707 35.17 -3.63 17.06
C SER A 707 34.77 -5.01 16.52
N THR A 708 33.53 -5.45 16.74
CA THR A 708 33.00 -6.71 16.18
C THR A 708 32.43 -6.58 14.77
N GLY A 709 32.18 -5.35 14.29
CA GLY A 709 31.55 -5.10 13.00
C GLY A 709 30.06 -5.41 13.00
N ILE A 710 29.42 -5.50 14.16
CA ILE A 710 28.01 -5.89 14.33
C ILE A 710 27.13 -4.66 14.59
N VAL A 711 26.06 -4.54 13.82
CA VAL A 711 24.93 -3.66 14.11
C VAL A 711 23.77 -4.52 14.60
N ALA A 712 23.11 -4.11 15.69
CA ALA A 712 21.97 -4.83 16.26
C ALA A 712 20.96 -3.85 16.91
N PRO A 713 19.67 -4.21 17.06
CA PRO A 713 18.71 -3.49 17.89
C PRO A 713 19.25 -3.17 19.28
N GLN A 714 19.04 -1.94 19.79
CA GLN A 714 19.51 -1.56 21.14
C GLN A 714 19.05 -2.59 22.19
N PRO A 715 19.95 -3.22 22.97
CA PRO A 715 19.61 -4.40 23.78
C PRO A 715 18.40 -4.24 24.71
N LEU A 716 18.24 -3.09 25.37
CA LEU A 716 17.10 -2.82 26.25
C LEU A 716 15.76 -2.66 25.48
N LYS A 717 15.79 -2.10 24.27
CA LYS A 717 14.60 -2.03 23.39
C LYS A 717 14.26 -3.42 22.84
N ALA A 718 15.27 -4.19 22.44
CA ALA A 718 15.12 -5.55 21.94
C ALA A 718 14.52 -6.48 23.01
N GLU A 719 15.09 -6.51 24.23
CA GLU A 719 14.58 -7.35 25.32
C GLU A 719 13.17 -6.94 25.74
N ARG A 720 12.85 -5.63 25.76
CA ARG A 720 11.49 -5.16 26.02
C ARG A 720 10.51 -5.66 24.96
N LEU A 721 10.86 -5.61 23.68
CA LEU A 721 10.03 -6.16 22.61
C LEU A 721 9.85 -7.67 22.75
N VAL A 722 10.93 -8.42 23.01
CA VAL A 722 10.85 -9.87 23.24
C VAL A 722 9.95 -10.20 24.44
N LYS A 723 10.08 -9.48 25.56
CA LYS A 723 9.19 -9.62 26.73
C LYS A 723 7.73 -9.24 26.40
N GLY A 724 7.50 -8.24 25.55
CA GLY A 724 6.17 -7.87 25.03
C GLY A 724 5.53 -8.95 24.16
N PHE A 725 6.28 -9.53 23.22
CA PHE A 725 5.79 -10.68 22.43
C PHE A 725 5.60 -11.95 23.26
N ILE A 726 6.43 -12.18 24.29
CA ILE A 726 6.20 -13.23 25.28
C ILE A 726 4.87 -13.00 26.01
N TYR A 727 4.52 -11.75 26.37
CA TYR A 727 3.21 -11.43 26.94
C TYR A 727 2.07 -11.75 25.96
N ILE A 728 2.15 -11.30 24.70
CA ILE A 728 1.15 -11.60 23.65
C ILE A 728 1.01 -13.12 23.46
N SER A 729 2.11 -13.87 23.53
CA SER A 729 2.10 -15.34 23.40
C SER A 729 1.41 -16.11 24.54
N ARG A 730 1.05 -15.42 25.64
CA ARG A 730 0.23 -15.93 26.76
C ARG A 730 -1.27 -15.72 26.53
N ARG A 731 -1.67 -15.27 25.33
CA ARG A 731 -3.05 -15.09 24.88
C ARG A 731 -3.88 -14.10 25.74
N PRO A 732 -3.39 -12.87 25.99
CA PRO A 732 -4.15 -11.85 26.71
C PRO A 732 -5.37 -11.36 25.91
N ILE A 733 -6.22 -10.54 26.54
CA ILE A 733 -7.16 -9.67 25.83
C ILE A 733 -6.40 -8.41 25.38
N MET A 734 -6.53 -8.01 24.12
CA MET A 734 -5.94 -6.80 23.54
C MET A 734 -6.80 -6.27 22.37
N THR A 735 -6.67 -4.99 22.04
CA THR A 735 -7.25 -4.42 20.80
C THR A 735 -6.26 -4.53 19.62
N GLY A 736 -6.77 -4.43 18.39
CA GLY A 736 -5.93 -4.35 17.20
C GLY A 736 -4.97 -3.15 17.21
N ARG A 737 -5.40 -1.97 17.68
CA ARG A 737 -4.53 -0.79 17.87
C ARG A 737 -3.36 -1.08 18.83
N GLN A 738 -3.60 -1.82 19.91
CA GLN A 738 -2.51 -2.23 20.82
C GLN A 738 -1.53 -3.21 20.14
N LEU A 739 -2.03 -4.17 19.34
CA LEU A 739 -1.18 -5.07 18.57
C LEU A 739 -0.39 -4.32 17.48
N GLU A 740 -0.99 -3.32 16.84
CA GLU A 740 -0.34 -2.45 15.86
C GLU A 740 0.82 -1.66 16.46
N HIS A 741 0.63 -1.01 17.63
CA HIS A 741 1.70 -0.27 18.31
C HIS A 741 2.93 -1.15 18.60
N VAL A 742 2.72 -2.35 19.13
CA VAL A 742 3.80 -3.30 19.45
C VAL A 742 4.46 -3.85 18.17
N MET A 743 3.67 -4.17 17.14
CA MET A 743 4.18 -4.60 15.84
C MET A 743 4.97 -3.49 15.14
N GLY A 744 4.55 -2.22 15.24
CA GLY A 744 5.25 -1.08 14.66
C GLY A 744 6.66 -0.90 15.24
N HIS A 745 6.80 -1.01 16.57
CA HIS A 745 8.12 -1.03 17.22
C HIS A 745 8.97 -2.23 16.79
N CYS A 746 8.37 -3.41 16.56
CA CYS A 746 9.07 -4.58 16.05
C CYS A 746 9.56 -4.40 14.60
N ILE A 747 8.70 -3.86 13.73
CA ILE A 747 9.03 -3.59 12.33
C ILE A 747 10.23 -2.65 12.24
N HIS A 748 10.24 -1.57 13.03
CA HIS A 748 11.36 -0.61 13.05
C HIS A 748 12.72 -1.26 13.34
N GLN A 749 12.77 -2.28 14.22
CA GLN A 749 13.99 -3.02 14.54
C GLN A 749 14.32 -4.11 13.51
N MET A 750 13.30 -4.77 12.96
CA MET A 750 13.47 -5.79 11.91
C MET A 750 13.85 -5.22 10.53
N LEU A 751 13.76 -3.90 10.30
CA LEU A 751 14.26 -3.28 9.06
C LEU A 751 15.75 -3.53 8.80
N LEU A 752 16.53 -3.84 9.84
CA LEU A 752 17.96 -4.22 9.75
C LEU A 752 18.21 -5.57 9.06
N LYS A 753 17.27 -6.51 9.17
CA LYS A 753 17.25 -7.80 8.45
C LYS A 753 15.80 -8.07 8.03
N CYS A 754 15.36 -7.35 6.99
CA CYS A 754 13.96 -7.18 6.63
C CYS A 754 13.23 -8.49 6.31
N GLU A 755 13.95 -9.55 5.94
CA GLU A 755 13.46 -10.91 5.73
C GLU A 755 12.67 -11.42 6.94
N LEU A 756 13.06 -11.04 8.17
CA LEU A 756 12.35 -11.40 9.40
C LEU A 756 10.90 -10.90 9.44
N LEU A 757 10.53 -9.91 8.62
CA LEU A 757 9.16 -9.38 8.52
C LEU A 757 8.17 -10.39 7.91
N CYS A 758 8.64 -11.46 7.27
CA CYS A 758 7.78 -12.49 6.66
C CYS A 758 6.94 -13.27 7.69
N ILE A 759 7.24 -13.15 8.98
CA ILE A 759 6.51 -13.87 10.03
C ILE A 759 5.12 -13.30 10.30
N PHE A 760 4.83 -12.04 9.94
CA PHE A 760 3.56 -11.39 10.26
C PHE A 760 2.51 -11.57 9.15
N ARG A 761 1.42 -12.29 9.47
CA ARG A 761 0.18 -12.34 8.69
C ARG A 761 -1.03 -12.26 9.61
N ALA A 762 -1.15 -13.19 10.55
CA ALA A 762 -2.24 -13.21 11.52
C ALA A 762 -2.28 -11.93 12.38
N PHE A 763 -1.13 -11.30 12.66
CA PHE A 763 -1.09 -9.96 13.25
C PHE A 763 -1.88 -8.94 12.40
N TYR A 764 -1.60 -8.84 11.10
CA TYR A 764 -2.30 -7.90 10.22
C TYR A 764 -3.80 -8.22 10.11
N ASP A 765 -4.17 -9.50 10.01
CA ASP A 765 -5.57 -9.93 9.94
C ASP A 765 -6.33 -9.54 11.23
N CYS A 766 -5.72 -9.78 12.41
CA CYS A 766 -6.30 -9.45 13.71
C CYS A 766 -6.39 -7.94 13.96
N ILE A 767 -5.36 -7.18 13.56
CA ILE A 767 -5.37 -5.70 13.62
C ILE A 767 -6.50 -5.15 12.76
N SER A 768 -6.68 -5.67 11.54
CA SER A 768 -7.71 -5.22 10.60
C SER A 768 -9.13 -5.54 11.08
N GLN A 769 -9.36 -6.75 11.60
CA GLN A 769 -10.70 -7.21 12.00
C GLN A 769 -11.13 -6.77 13.41
N CYS A 770 -10.19 -6.39 14.28
CA CYS A 770 -10.46 -6.10 15.69
C CYS A 770 -9.81 -4.78 16.16
N TYR A 771 -9.74 -3.76 15.29
CA TYR A 771 -8.90 -2.58 15.50
C TYR A 771 -9.13 -1.87 16.85
N ASP A 772 -10.37 -1.48 17.13
CA ASP A 772 -10.78 -0.89 18.42
C ASP A 772 -11.39 -1.92 19.40
N THR A 773 -11.80 -3.09 18.92
CA THR A 773 -12.49 -4.13 19.70
C THR A 773 -11.51 -4.93 20.57
N PRO A 774 -11.68 -4.98 21.91
CA PRO A 774 -10.86 -5.85 22.76
C PRO A 774 -11.21 -7.33 22.50
N VAL A 775 -10.24 -8.13 22.08
CA VAL A 775 -10.41 -9.56 21.81
C VAL A 775 -9.34 -10.40 22.50
N VAL A 776 -9.70 -11.64 22.86
CA VAL A 776 -8.70 -12.64 23.27
C VAL A 776 -7.81 -12.94 22.07
N VAL A 777 -6.52 -12.64 22.17
CA VAL A 777 -5.54 -12.77 21.07
C VAL A 777 -5.65 -14.15 20.39
N TRP A 778 -5.63 -14.18 19.06
CA TRP A 778 -5.87 -15.39 18.30
C TRP A 778 -4.72 -16.41 18.44
N PRO A 779 -4.98 -17.74 18.38
CA PRO A 779 -3.92 -18.75 18.44
C PRO A 779 -2.85 -18.60 17.33
N SER A 780 -3.25 -18.10 16.16
CA SER A 780 -2.35 -17.76 15.06
C SER A 780 -1.43 -16.57 15.39
N VAL A 781 -1.97 -15.50 15.99
CA VAL A 781 -1.19 -14.35 16.50
C VAL A 781 -0.24 -14.79 17.62
N VAL A 782 -0.67 -15.70 18.52
CA VAL A 782 0.21 -16.31 19.54
C VAL A 782 1.41 -17.03 18.90
N LYS A 783 1.21 -17.75 17.79
CA LYS A 783 2.30 -18.42 17.05
C LYS A 783 3.29 -17.42 16.45
N GLU A 784 2.79 -16.39 15.79
CA GLU A 784 3.61 -15.32 15.21
C GLU A 784 4.35 -14.49 16.28
N ALA A 785 3.74 -14.30 17.46
CA ALA A 785 4.39 -13.65 18.60
C ALA A 785 5.56 -14.47 19.16
N ARG A 786 5.44 -15.80 19.23
CA ARG A 786 6.55 -16.69 19.61
C ARG A 786 7.69 -16.60 18.59
N TRP A 787 7.40 -16.55 17.30
CA TRP A 787 8.41 -16.32 16.26
C TRP A 787 9.09 -14.97 16.41
N ALA A 788 8.35 -13.88 16.63
CA ALA A 788 8.92 -12.54 16.82
C ALA A 788 9.83 -12.47 18.07
N ALA A 789 9.39 -13.05 19.19
CA ALA A 789 10.17 -13.13 20.43
C ALA A 789 11.51 -13.86 20.27
N THR A 790 11.58 -14.88 19.40
CA THR A 790 12.82 -15.60 19.10
C THR A 790 13.67 -14.84 18.08
N LEU A 791 13.10 -14.43 16.95
CA LEU A 791 13.83 -13.86 15.82
C LEU A 791 14.39 -12.46 16.10
N LEU A 792 13.78 -11.68 17.00
CA LEU A 792 14.35 -10.42 17.49
C LEU A 792 15.73 -10.62 18.14
N ARG A 793 16.03 -11.79 18.73
CA ARG A 793 17.35 -12.10 19.30
C ARG A 793 18.40 -12.42 18.24
N LEU A 794 17.97 -12.74 17.02
CA LEU A 794 18.84 -13.05 15.87
C LEU A 794 18.94 -11.87 14.88
N CYS A 795 18.17 -10.80 15.09
CA CYS A 795 18.14 -9.62 14.25
C CYS A 795 19.43 -8.81 14.40
N HIS A 796 20.38 -8.99 13.48
CA HIS A 796 21.63 -8.25 13.44
C HIS A 796 22.17 -8.19 11.99
N SER A 797 23.04 -7.23 11.72
CA SER A 797 23.87 -7.20 10.51
C SER A 797 25.34 -7.22 10.87
N ASN A 798 26.15 -7.88 10.04
CA ASN A 798 27.61 -7.90 10.14
C ASN A 798 28.18 -7.15 8.93
N LEU A 799 28.87 -6.05 9.18
CA LEU A 799 29.40 -5.13 8.16
C LEU A 799 30.61 -5.71 7.41
N ARG A 800 31.23 -6.76 7.96
CA ARG A 800 32.39 -7.46 7.40
C ARG A 800 32.03 -8.72 6.60
N ARG A 801 30.74 -9.05 6.38
CA ARG A 801 30.33 -10.19 5.53
C ARG A 801 30.85 -9.97 4.09
N PRO A 802 31.76 -10.80 3.55
CA PRO A 802 32.24 -10.60 2.19
C PRO A 802 31.15 -10.91 1.16
N TRP A 803 31.27 -10.32 -0.03
CA TRP A 803 30.43 -10.67 -1.17
C TRP A 803 30.80 -12.03 -1.74
N ASP A 804 29.79 -12.84 -2.08
CA ASP A 804 29.98 -14.11 -2.76
C ASP A 804 30.08 -13.88 -4.28
N LEU A 805 31.24 -14.17 -4.87
CA LEU A 805 31.51 -13.99 -6.31
C LEU A 805 30.64 -14.90 -7.20
N LEU A 806 30.02 -15.93 -6.63
CA LEU A 806 29.01 -16.74 -7.28
C LEU A 806 27.69 -15.95 -7.34
N VAL A 807 27.29 -15.49 -8.52
CA VAL A 807 26.00 -14.83 -8.73
C VAL A 807 25.01 -15.85 -9.26
N THR A 808 23.78 -15.84 -8.75
CA THR A 808 22.72 -16.77 -9.15
C THR A 808 21.57 -16.05 -9.84
N ALA A 809 20.95 -16.69 -10.82
CA ALA A 809 19.72 -16.25 -11.46
C ALA A 809 18.73 -17.40 -11.42
N SER A 810 17.44 -17.08 -11.29
CA SER A 810 16.38 -18.07 -11.09
C SER A 810 15.17 -17.74 -11.95
N ASP A 811 14.66 -18.76 -12.63
CA ASP A 811 13.50 -18.66 -13.53
C ASP A 811 12.46 -19.76 -13.26
N ALA A 812 11.23 -19.53 -13.69
CA ALA A 812 10.19 -20.54 -13.76
C ALA A 812 9.34 -20.45 -15.04
N SER A 813 8.95 -21.62 -15.53
CA SER A 813 7.90 -21.80 -16.52
C SER A 813 6.73 -22.61 -15.91
N LEU A 814 5.62 -22.73 -16.65
CA LEU A 814 4.51 -23.61 -16.26
C LEU A 814 4.87 -25.11 -16.23
N THR A 815 6.07 -25.51 -16.67
CA THR A 815 6.53 -26.91 -16.70
C THR A 815 7.75 -27.18 -15.80
N GLY A 816 8.41 -26.17 -15.26
CA GLY A 816 9.64 -26.36 -14.49
C GLY A 816 10.22 -25.08 -13.88
N ILE A 817 11.15 -25.25 -12.94
CA ILE A 817 11.94 -24.17 -12.35
C ILE A 817 13.42 -24.41 -12.62
N ALA A 818 14.22 -23.34 -12.72
CA ALA A 818 15.65 -23.45 -12.93
C ALA A 818 16.46 -22.40 -12.17
N VAL A 819 17.74 -22.73 -11.95
CA VAL A 819 18.75 -21.85 -11.39
C VAL A 819 20.02 -21.96 -12.23
N THR A 820 20.52 -20.83 -12.70
CA THR A 820 21.85 -20.69 -13.30
C THR A 820 22.79 -19.95 -12.34
N SER A 821 24.09 -20.05 -12.58
CA SER A 821 25.08 -19.21 -11.91
C SER A 821 26.21 -18.78 -12.83
N ALA A 822 26.63 -17.52 -12.72
CA ALA A 822 27.91 -17.03 -13.21
C ALA A 822 28.88 -16.83 -12.02
N ARG A 823 30.16 -16.62 -12.33
CA ARG A 823 31.11 -16.02 -11.40
C ARG A 823 31.45 -14.63 -11.92
N TRP A 824 31.24 -13.60 -11.12
CA TRP A 824 31.55 -12.22 -11.48
C TRP A 824 32.71 -11.70 -10.65
N GLU A 825 33.37 -10.65 -11.15
CA GLU A 825 34.42 -9.95 -10.42
C GLU A 825 33.84 -9.10 -9.28
N LEU A 826 34.64 -8.93 -8.21
CA LEU A 826 34.18 -8.26 -6.98
C LEU A 826 33.60 -6.85 -7.22
N PRO A 827 34.17 -5.97 -8.08
CA PRO A 827 33.57 -4.66 -8.35
C PRO A 827 32.17 -4.73 -8.94
N ASP A 828 31.89 -5.72 -9.80
CA ASP A 828 30.58 -5.88 -10.45
C ASP A 828 29.54 -6.44 -9.46
N VAL A 829 29.92 -7.40 -8.62
CA VAL A 829 29.03 -7.91 -7.56
C VAL A 829 28.66 -6.81 -6.57
N VAL A 830 29.63 -5.98 -6.16
CA VAL A 830 29.39 -4.82 -5.27
C VAL A 830 28.50 -3.79 -5.97
N ALA A 831 28.84 -3.37 -7.19
CA ALA A 831 28.11 -2.32 -7.91
C ALA A 831 26.65 -2.69 -8.19
N VAL A 832 26.39 -3.96 -8.54
CA VAL A 832 25.03 -4.47 -8.79
C VAL A 832 24.30 -4.76 -7.48
N GLY A 833 24.97 -5.35 -6.48
CA GLY A 833 24.37 -5.82 -5.23
C GLY A 833 24.12 -4.74 -4.17
N ALA A 834 24.90 -3.66 -4.13
CA ALA A 834 24.70 -2.54 -3.20
C ALA A 834 23.51 -1.63 -3.59
N MET A 835 22.95 -1.82 -4.78
CA MET A 835 21.75 -1.12 -5.26
C MET A 835 20.48 -1.86 -4.78
N ASN A 836 19.60 -1.19 -4.03
CA ASN A 836 18.33 -1.81 -3.62
C ASN A 836 17.24 -1.56 -4.66
N GLU A 837 16.61 -2.63 -5.17
CA GLU A 837 15.58 -2.54 -6.23
C GLU A 837 14.39 -1.62 -5.87
N ARG A 838 14.09 -1.44 -4.58
CA ARG A 838 13.03 -0.51 -4.11
C ARG A 838 13.34 0.96 -4.37
N TRP A 839 14.59 1.32 -4.69
CA TRP A 839 14.99 2.70 -4.99
C TRP A 839 14.60 3.14 -6.41
N ARG A 840 14.28 2.20 -7.31
CA ARG A 840 13.72 2.45 -8.65
C ARG A 840 12.52 3.42 -8.64
N TYR A 841 11.67 3.35 -7.61
CA TYR A 841 10.44 4.14 -7.46
C TYR A 841 10.59 5.30 -6.45
N ARG A 842 11.82 5.77 -6.23
CA ARG A 842 12.14 6.84 -5.29
C ARG A 842 12.92 7.96 -5.97
N GLY A 843 12.22 8.86 -6.67
CA GLY A 843 12.76 10.11 -7.22
C GLY A 843 11.63 11.02 -7.70
N LYS A 844 11.96 12.15 -8.36
CA LYS A 844 10.99 13.00 -9.11
C LYS A 844 10.41 12.27 -10.33
N HIS A 845 11.28 11.64 -11.13
CA HIS A 845 10.94 10.92 -12.36
C HIS A 845 11.31 9.43 -12.20
N PRO A 846 10.51 8.62 -11.48
CA PRO A 846 10.71 7.17 -11.48
C PRO A 846 10.46 6.64 -12.89
N SER A 847 11.28 5.67 -13.35
CA SER A 847 11.04 5.07 -14.66
C SER A 847 9.77 4.21 -14.63
N ASP A 848 8.68 4.74 -15.19
CA ASP A 848 7.40 4.04 -15.36
C ASP A 848 7.50 2.85 -16.34
N LYS A 849 8.61 2.76 -17.09
CA LYS A 849 8.89 1.71 -18.09
C LYS A 849 10.21 0.97 -17.81
N PRO A 850 10.38 0.25 -16.67
CA PRO A 850 11.65 -0.41 -16.29
C PRO A 850 12.28 -1.27 -17.39
N ARG A 851 11.45 -2.01 -18.14
CA ARG A 851 11.87 -2.87 -19.26
C ARG A 851 12.47 -2.09 -20.43
N GLN A 852 11.96 -0.90 -20.75
CA GLN A 852 12.54 -0.08 -21.81
C GLN A 852 13.87 0.54 -21.39
N SER A 853 13.96 1.02 -20.14
CA SER A 853 15.23 1.54 -19.59
C SER A 853 16.34 0.48 -19.57
N ALA A 854 16.06 -0.72 -19.04
CA ALA A 854 17.06 -1.79 -18.94
C ALA A 854 17.47 -2.41 -20.30
N LEU A 855 16.62 -2.32 -21.33
CA LEU A 855 16.93 -2.79 -22.68
C LEU A 855 17.47 -1.70 -23.62
N GLY A 856 17.55 -0.44 -23.17
CA GLY A 856 17.95 0.69 -24.03
C GLY A 856 16.89 1.09 -25.08
N LEU A 857 15.63 0.68 -24.90
CA LEU A 857 14.52 0.90 -25.84
C LEU A 857 13.80 2.24 -25.62
N LEU A 858 14.50 3.25 -25.08
CA LEU A 858 14.00 4.62 -25.03
C LEU A 858 14.34 5.30 -26.35
N ASP A 859 13.40 5.25 -27.29
CA ASP A 859 13.55 5.79 -28.64
C ASP A 859 13.63 7.34 -28.62
N PRO A 860 14.75 7.95 -29.09
CA PRO A 860 14.95 9.40 -29.17
C PRO A 860 13.96 10.18 -30.07
N LEU A 861 13.05 9.50 -30.76
CA LEU A 861 12.07 10.09 -31.66
C LEU A 861 10.62 9.82 -31.24
N LEU A 862 10.38 8.87 -30.33
CA LEU A 862 9.03 8.47 -29.88
C LEU A 862 8.75 8.73 -28.39
N ASP A 863 9.78 8.86 -27.55
CA ASP A 863 9.58 9.23 -26.14
C ASP A 863 9.83 10.72 -25.92
N VAL A 864 8.77 11.49 -25.64
CA VAL A 864 8.85 12.94 -25.41
C VAL A 864 9.78 13.29 -24.25
N GLU A 865 10.06 12.38 -23.31
CA GLU A 865 11.02 12.62 -22.23
C GLU A 865 12.48 12.60 -22.70
N SER A 866 12.78 11.97 -23.83
CA SER A 866 14.13 11.91 -24.43
C SER A 866 14.46 13.09 -25.36
N VAL A 867 13.43 13.86 -25.77
CA VAL A 867 13.56 15.02 -26.69
C VAL A 867 13.23 16.36 -26.03
N LYS A 868 12.87 16.34 -24.74
CA LYS A 868 13.01 17.54 -23.91
C LYS A 868 14.51 17.93 -23.94
N PRO A 869 14.86 19.21 -24.07
CA PRO A 869 16.21 19.61 -23.71
C PRO A 869 16.47 19.18 -22.26
N GLU A 870 17.73 18.94 -21.91
CA GLU A 870 18.16 19.23 -20.56
C GLU A 870 17.93 20.74 -20.35
N ALA A 871 16.75 21.08 -19.82
CA ALA A 871 16.62 22.26 -19.00
C ALA A 871 17.72 22.17 -17.92
N ASP A 872 18.19 23.31 -17.45
CA ASP A 872 19.19 23.38 -16.37
C ASP A 872 18.53 22.99 -15.04
N ILE A 873 18.18 21.70 -14.93
CA ILE A 873 17.57 21.07 -13.77
C ILE A 873 18.68 21.00 -12.73
N GLN A 874 18.84 22.09 -11.98
CA GLN A 874 19.68 22.16 -10.79
C GLN A 874 19.52 20.85 -10.02
N HIS A 875 20.58 20.05 -10.02
CA HIS A 875 20.49 18.68 -9.55
C HIS A 875 20.30 18.70 -8.04
N ASP A 876 19.09 18.40 -7.56
CA ASP A 876 18.84 18.35 -6.12
C ASP A 876 19.53 17.11 -5.53
N ASN A 877 20.78 17.30 -5.13
CA ASN A 877 21.64 16.29 -4.53
C ASN A 877 21.09 15.72 -3.20
N TYR A 878 20.01 16.29 -2.67
CA TYR A 878 19.27 15.77 -1.51
C TYR A 878 17.96 15.07 -1.89
N GLU A 879 17.63 14.91 -3.17
CA GLU A 879 16.53 14.04 -3.59
C GLU A 879 16.89 12.55 -3.53
N LEU A 880 15.84 11.72 -3.52
CA LEU A 880 16.00 10.28 -3.61
C LEU A 880 16.42 9.88 -5.04
N ASN A 881 17.43 9.01 -5.12
CA ASN A 881 17.88 8.25 -6.29
C ASN A 881 17.80 8.98 -7.65
N PRO A 882 18.68 9.95 -7.91
CA PRO A 882 18.70 10.65 -9.20
C PRO A 882 19.03 9.77 -10.41
N ASN A 883 19.74 8.64 -10.22
CA ASN A 883 20.23 7.79 -11.30
C ASN A 883 20.26 6.31 -10.85
N PHE A 884 19.13 5.59 -11.02
CA PHE A 884 19.08 4.15 -10.76
C PHE A 884 19.96 3.39 -11.76
N LYS A 885 20.82 2.48 -11.29
CA LYS A 885 21.70 1.69 -12.16
C LYS A 885 21.15 0.28 -12.37
N GLU A 886 20.80 -0.02 -13.62
CA GLU A 886 20.39 -1.35 -14.08
C GLU A 886 21.53 -2.38 -14.00
N VAL A 887 21.20 -3.65 -14.16
CA VAL A 887 22.21 -4.72 -14.28
C VAL A 887 22.88 -4.61 -15.67
N PRO A 888 24.22 -4.44 -15.75
CA PRO A 888 24.91 -4.31 -17.05
C PRO A 888 24.69 -5.51 -17.96
N GLU A 889 24.38 -5.26 -19.24
CA GLU A 889 24.14 -6.31 -20.25
C GLU A 889 25.32 -7.29 -20.38
N ARG A 890 26.56 -6.79 -20.34
CA ARG A 890 27.79 -7.60 -20.39
C ARG A 890 27.94 -8.64 -19.26
N LEU A 891 27.05 -8.66 -18.27
CA LEU A 891 27.02 -9.61 -17.16
C LEU A 891 25.89 -10.65 -17.29
N LEU A 892 25.05 -10.52 -18.32
CA LEU A 892 23.88 -11.35 -18.61
C LEU A 892 24.05 -12.21 -19.87
N LEU A 893 25.25 -12.23 -20.45
CA LEU A 893 25.59 -13.03 -21.63
C LEU A 893 25.45 -14.54 -21.31
N PRO A 894 24.59 -15.31 -22.00
CA PRO A 894 24.29 -16.70 -21.63
C PRO A 894 25.51 -17.63 -21.50
N GLU A 895 26.57 -17.39 -22.26
CA GLU A 895 27.83 -18.14 -22.25
C GLU A 895 28.58 -18.12 -20.91
N ASP A 896 28.46 -17.05 -20.12
CA ASP A 896 29.07 -16.95 -18.78
C ASP A 896 28.28 -17.73 -17.71
N TRP A 897 27.05 -18.13 -18.02
CA TRP A 897 26.08 -18.66 -17.07
C TRP A 897 25.91 -20.17 -17.18
N LYS A 898 26.12 -20.87 -16.06
CA LYS A 898 26.08 -22.34 -16.00
C LYS A 898 24.82 -22.80 -15.27
N LEU A 899 24.05 -23.70 -15.90
CA LEU A 899 22.87 -24.32 -15.28
C LEU A 899 23.31 -25.14 -14.05
N ARG A 900 22.66 -24.90 -12.91
CA ARG A 900 22.97 -25.51 -11.61
C ARG A 900 21.87 -26.39 -11.05
N TYR A 901 20.64 -26.09 -11.44
CA TYR A 901 19.45 -26.82 -11.06
C TYR A 901 18.38 -26.61 -12.14
N SER A 902 17.69 -27.67 -12.51
CA SER A 902 16.43 -27.64 -13.24
C SER A 902 15.56 -28.75 -12.66
N ALA A 903 14.28 -28.47 -12.43
CA ALA A 903 13.33 -29.44 -11.92
C ALA A 903 11.97 -29.23 -12.57
N ARG A 904 11.34 -30.34 -12.98
CA ARG A 904 10.00 -30.33 -13.55
C ARG A 904 8.97 -30.04 -12.45
N MET A 905 8.04 -29.14 -12.74
CA MET A 905 6.87 -28.90 -11.92
C MET A 905 5.72 -29.73 -12.50
N HIS A 906 5.05 -30.50 -11.64
CA HIS A 906 3.96 -31.39 -12.04
C HIS A 906 2.57 -30.80 -11.70
N ASP A 907 2.50 -30.05 -10.60
CA ASP A 907 1.28 -29.40 -10.14
C ASP A 907 1.05 -28.05 -10.83
N LYS A 908 -0.22 -27.73 -11.12
CA LYS A 908 -0.62 -26.42 -11.67
C LYS A 908 -0.61 -25.35 -10.58
N GLU A 909 0.53 -24.70 -10.36
CA GLU A 909 0.62 -23.49 -9.53
C GLU A 909 0.66 -22.20 -10.37
N ASN A 910 0.36 -21.07 -9.75
CA ASN A 910 0.53 -19.74 -10.37
C ASN A 910 2.02 -19.43 -10.58
N ILE A 911 2.37 -18.84 -11.72
CA ILE A 911 3.75 -18.58 -12.14
C ILE A 911 4.60 -17.83 -11.08
N MET A 912 4.02 -16.83 -10.40
CA MET A 912 4.68 -16.08 -9.31
C MET A 912 5.20 -16.99 -8.18
N ILE A 913 4.48 -18.09 -7.92
CA ILE A 913 4.80 -19.07 -6.88
C ILE A 913 5.94 -19.97 -7.35
N LEU A 914 5.95 -20.34 -8.63
CA LEU A 914 7.02 -21.12 -9.25
C LEU A 914 8.33 -20.32 -9.32
N GLU A 915 8.29 -19.07 -9.74
CA GLU A 915 9.43 -18.14 -9.69
C GLU A 915 9.98 -18.02 -8.24
N GLY A 916 9.08 -17.87 -7.27
CA GLY A 916 9.43 -17.84 -5.84
C GLY A 916 10.11 -19.12 -5.36
N ARG A 917 9.68 -20.29 -5.87
CA ARG A 917 10.36 -21.58 -5.64
C ARG A 917 11.72 -21.63 -6.33
N GLY A 918 11.90 -20.96 -7.48
CA GLY A 918 13.22 -20.73 -8.10
C GLY A 918 14.18 -19.97 -7.18
N VAL A 919 13.71 -18.90 -6.52
CA VAL A 919 14.50 -18.15 -5.52
C VAL A 919 14.80 -19.01 -4.27
N GLU A 920 13.85 -19.84 -3.80
CA GLU A 920 14.11 -20.83 -2.74
C GLU A 920 15.20 -21.84 -3.17
N ALA A 921 15.06 -22.41 -4.38
CA ALA A 921 15.99 -23.39 -4.94
C ALA A 921 17.40 -22.81 -5.12
N SER A 922 17.51 -21.54 -5.50
CA SER A 922 18.78 -20.82 -5.65
C SER A 922 19.56 -20.76 -4.33
N LEU A 923 18.92 -20.31 -3.24
CA LEU A 923 19.54 -20.28 -1.92
C LEU A 923 19.82 -21.70 -1.38
N ARG A 924 18.96 -22.68 -1.67
CA ARG A 924 19.17 -24.10 -1.32
C ARG A 924 20.30 -24.76 -2.11
N HIS A 925 20.60 -24.30 -3.33
CA HIS A 925 21.77 -24.73 -4.08
C HIS A 925 23.04 -24.12 -3.47
N ARG A 926 23.05 -22.80 -3.25
CA ARG A 926 24.16 -22.06 -2.64
C ARG A 926 24.59 -22.63 -1.28
N LEU A 927 23.63 -22.92 -0.40
CA LEU A 927 23.89 -23.47 0.94
C LEU A 927 24.34 -24.95 0.97
N ARG A 928 24.54 -25.60 -0.18
CA ARG A 928 25.28 -26.87 -0.25
C ARG A 928 26.78 -26.67 -0.02
N ALA A 929 27.30 -25.47 -0.28
CA ALA A 929 28.70 -25.12 -0.04
C ALA A 929 28.82 -24.33 1.27
N GLN A 930 29.56 -24.87 2.25
CA GLN A 930 29.90 -24.14 3.49
C GLN A 930 30.65 -22.83 3.19
N LEU A 931 31.43 -22.80 2.10
CA LEU A 931 32.13 -21.62 1.58
C LEU A 931 31.21 -20.44 1.18
N SER A 932 29.89 -20.60 1.16
CA SER A 932 28.93 -19.53 0.89
C SER A 932 28.21 -19.01 2.14
N PHE A 933 28.48 -19.57 3.33
CA PHE A 933 27.88 -19.14 4.60
C PHE A 933 28.49 -17.80 5.06
N GLY A 934 27.72 -16.99 5.80
CA GLY A 934 28.20 -15.70 6.33
C GLY A 934 28.45 -14.62 5.29
N LYS A 935 27.90 -14.74 4.07
CA LYS A 935 28.18 -13.83 2.94
C LYS A 935 27.00 -12.93 2.56
N ARG A 936 27.35 -11.82 1.89
CA ARG A 936 26.42 -11.07 1.02
C ARG A 936 26.29 -11.83 -0.30
N CYS A 937 25.09 -12.18 -0.75
CA CYS A 937 24.89 -13.00 -1.95
C CYS A 937 23.89 -12.38 -2.93
N LEU A 938 24.30 -12.19 -4.18
CA LEU A 938 23.47 -11.60 -5.22
C LEU A 938 22.62 -12.66 -5.94
N ASN A 939 21.32 -12.42 -6.02
CA ASN A 939 20.37 -13.20 -6.83
C ASN A 939 19.60 -12.31 -7.81
N LEU A 940 19.64 -12.66 -9.09
CA LEU A 940 18.88 -12.03 -10.15
C LEU A 940 17.53 -12.75 -10.35
N GLY A 941 16.51 -11.97 -10.68
CA GLY A 941 15.20 -12.47 -11.13
C GLY A 941 14.59 -11.48 -12.13
N ASP A 942 13.70 -11.94 -12.98
CA ASP A 942 13.04 -11.13 -14.02
C ASP A 942 11.59 -10.78 -13.69
N ASN A 943 11.02 -11.39 -12.64
CA ASN A 943 9.81 -10.88 -12.03
C ASN A 943 10.10 -9.73 -11.06
N LEU A 944 9.82 -8.50 -11.50
CA LEU A 944 10.06 -7.28 -10.72
C LEU A 944 9.21 -7.24 -9.44
N GLY A 945 7.95 -7.67 -9.49
CA GLY A 945 7.06 -7.71 -8.33
C GLY A 945 7.54 -8.67 -7.24
N LEU A 946 8.02 -9.85 -7.64
CA LEU A 946 8.64 -10.83 -6.75
C LEU A 946 9.94 -10.29 -6.12
N THR A 947 10.81 -9.70 -6.94
CA THR A 947 12.09 -9.10 -6.52
C THR A 947 11.89 -7.99 -5.49
N LEU A 948 10.94 -7.08 -5.73
CA LEU A 948 10.55 -6.03 -4.78
C LEU A 948 9.95 -6.60 -3.49
N GLY A 949 9.19 -7.69 -3.58
CA GLY A 949 8.62 -8.41 -2.43
C GLY A 949 9.69 -9.02 -1.52
N PHE A 950 10.73 -9.64 -2.10
CA PHE A 950 11.90 -10.11 -1.35
C PHE A 950 12.71 -8.94 -0.76
N CYS A 951 12.97 -7.86 -1.51
CA CYS A 951 13.59 -6.64 -0.98
C CYS A 951 12.79 -5.95 0.14
N LYS A 952 11.50 -6.26 0.28
CA LYS A 952 10.60 -5.81 1.36
C LYS A 952 10.51 -6.82 2.52
N GLY A 953 10.98 -8.05 2.31
CA GLY A 953 10.94 -9.15 3.26
C GLY A 953 9.54 -9.70 3.59
N ARG A 954 8.48 -9.26 2.90
CA ARG A 954 7.10 -9.76 3.14
C ARG A 954 6.17 -9.58 1.94
N PHE A 955 5.23 -10.52 1.81
CA PHE A 955 4.23 -10.61 0.74
C PHE A 955 2.80 -10.58 1.30
N THR A 956 1.85 -10.01 0.55
CA THR A 956 0.41 -10.07 0.89
C THR A 956 -0.18 -11.45 0.60
N SER A 957 0.26 -12.09 -0.50
CA SER A 957 -0.13 -13.45 -0.91
C SER A 957 0.46 -14.49 0.05
N TYR A 958 -0.39 -15.35 0.61
CA TYR A 958 0.02 -16.33 1.62
C TYR A 958 0.97 -17.43 1.08
N PRO A 959 0.78 -17.99 -0.14
CA PRO A 959 1.78 -18.87 -0.76
C PRO A 959 3.17 -18.22 -0.87
N LEU A 960 3.26 -16.99 -1.38
CA LEU A 960 4.53 -16.25 -1.47
C LEU A 960 5.11 -15.95 -0.08
N LEU A 961 4.27 -15.68 0.92
CA LEU A 961 4.72 -15.51 2.31
C LEU A 961 5.29 -16.81 2.90
N ARG A 962 4.73 -17.99 2.55
CA ARG A 962 5.32 -19.29 2.95
C ARG A 962 6.70 -19.50 2.31
N ILE A 963 6.88 -19.10 1.05
CA ILE A 963 8.19 -19.12 0.37
C ILE A 963 9.15 -18.14 1.06
N ALA A 964 8.73 -16.90 1.34
CA ALA A 964 9.54 -15.92 2.06
C ALA A 964 9.95 -16.41 3.47
N ARG A 965 9.07 -17.12 4.18
CA ARG A 965 9.38 -17.77 5.47
C ARG A 965 10.45 -18.88 5.33
N ARG A 966 10.45 -19.66 4.23
CA ARG A 966 11.51 -20.64 3.93
C ARG A 966 12.84 -19.95 3.56
N VAL A 967 12.80 -18.96 2.68
CA VAL A 967 13.96 -18.13 2.31
C VAL A 967 14.59 -17.50 3.56
N THR A 968 13.78 -16.96 4.47
CA THR A 968 14.24 -16.38 5.74
C THR A 968 14.86 -17.42 6.67
N ALA A 969 14.30 -18.64 6.74
CA ALA A 969 14.93 -19.72 7.50
C ALA A 969 16.33 -20.07 6.96
N LEU A 970 16.51 -20.05 5.63
CA LEU A 970 17.80 -20.28 4.98
C LEU A 970 18.79 -19.12 5.23
N THR A 971 18.34 -17.85 5.17
CA THR A 971 19.22 -16.68 5.41
C THR A 971 19.55 -16.47 6.89
N VAL A 972 18.77 -17.05 7.82
CA VAL A 972 19.14 -17.16 9.23
C VAL A 972 20.09 -18.34 9.46
N ALA A 973 19.83 -19.52 8.89
CA ALA A 973 20.63 -20.72 9.11
C ALA A 973 22.05 -20.64 8.51
N GLY A 974 22.21 -20.05 7.33
CA GLY A 974 23.51 -19.85 6.68
C GLY A 974 24.16 -18.48 6.94
N ASP A 975 23.58 -17.69 7.85
CA ASP A 975 23.89 -16.26 8.09
C ASP A 975 24.10 -15.41 6.81
N LEU A 976 23.20 -15.59 5.83
CA LEU A 976 23.26 -14.88 4.56
C LEU A 976 22.67 -13.46 4.67
N SER A 977 23.13 -12.61 3.75
CA SER A 977 22.54 -11.30 3.43
C SER A 977 22.22 -11.25 1.94
N PRO A 978 21.01 -11.65 1.50
CA PRO A 978 20.66 -11.68 0.08
C PRO A 978 20.43 -10.27 -0.49
N ALA A 979 21.08 -9.99 -1.62
CA ALA A 979 20.72 -8.88 -2.49
C ALA A 979 19.89 -9.42 -3.65
N HIS A 980 18.67 -8.89 -3.83
CA HIS A 980 17.80 -9.25 -4.94
C HIS A 980 17.78 -8.10 -5.96
N ARG A 981 18.11 -8.38 -7.22
CA ARG A 981 18.11 -7.42 -8.33
C ARG A 981 17.24 -7.91 -9.47
N TRP A 982 16.61 -6.97 -10.14
CA TRP A 982 15.80 -7.23 -11.32
C TRP A 982 16.60 -7.10 -12.62
N HIS A 983 16.22 -7.86 -13.65
CA HIS A 983 16.73 -7.78 -15.02
C HIS A 983 15.61 -8.16 -16.02
N PRO A 984 15.63 -7.71 -17.28
CA PRO A 984 14.59 -8.06 -18.25
C PRO A 984 14.61 -9.55 -18.63
N SER A 985 13.43 -10.16 -18.79
CA SER A 985 13.26 -11.59 -19.14
C SER A 985 13.98 -11.99 -20.42
N GLU A 986 14.13 -11.08 -21.38
CA GLU A 986 14.89 -11.29 -22.62
C GLU A 986 16.38 -11.60 -22.38
N ARG A 987 16.91 -11.27 -21.20
CA ARG A 987 18.28 -11.59 -20.76
C ARG A 987 18.31 -12.57 -19.57
N ASN A 988 17.21 -13.28 -19.30
CA ASN A 988 17.13 -14.26 -18.21
C ASN A 988 17.77 -15.60 -18.61
N THR A 989 19.01 -15.81 -18.17
CA THR A 989 19.81 -16.99 -18.54
C THR A 989 19.24 -18.31 -18.02
N ALA A 990 18.31 -18.29 -17.06
CA ALA A 990 17.68 -19.48 -16.52
C ALA A 990 16.44 -19.97 -17.32
N ASP A 991 15.89 -19.17 -18.24
CA ASP A 991 14.69 -19.51 -19.04
C ASP A 991 14.83 -20.83 -19.82
N ALA A 992 15.92 -20.98 -20.58
CA ALA A 992 16.22 -22.21 -21.30
C ALA A 992 16.43 -23.43 -20.36
N GLY A 993 16.66 -23.19 -19.06
CA GLY A 993 16.72 -24.19 -18.02
C GLY A 993 15.35 -24.59 -17.46
N SER A 994 14.39 -23.65 -17.36
CA SER A 994 13.07 -23.89 -16.78
C SER A 994 12.11 -24.55 -17.78
N ARG A 995 12.32 -24.32 -19.08
CA ARG A 995 11.53 -24.90 -20.18
C ARG A 995 12.02 -26.28 -20.64
N LYS A 996 13.19 -26.74 -20.18
CA LYS A 996 13.79 -28.02 -20.58
C LYS A 996 12.91 -29.21 -20.18
N ARG A 997 12.32 -29.88 -21.17
CA ARG A 997 11.83 -31.26 -21.01
C ARG A 997 13.04 -32.13 -20.69
N GLY A 998 13.13 -32.61 -19.45
CA GLY A 998 14.36 -33.16 -18.90
C GLY A 998 14.89 -34.38 -19.66
N GLN A 999 16.10 -34.25 -20.22
CA GLN A 999 17.04 -35.35 -20.22
C GLN A 999 17.67 -35.41 -18.83
N SER A 1000 17.49 -36.52 -18.13
CA SER A 1000 18.21 -36.81 -16.89
C SER A 1000 19.68 -37.11 -17.22
N GLN A 1001 20.57 -36.19 -16.89
CA GLN A 1001 21.96 -36.56 -16.63
C GLN A 1001 22.02 -37.15 -15.21
N LEU A 1002 22.48 -38.40 -15.14
CA LEU A 1002 22.86 -39.12 -13.92
C LEU A 1002 24.17 -38.55 -13.37
#